data_AF-A0A251QTF1-F1
#
_entry.id   AF-A0A251QTF1-F1
#
_cell.length_a   1.000
_cell.length_b   1.000
_cell.length_c   1.000
_cell.angle_alpha   90.00
_cell.angle_beta   90.00
_cell.angle_gamma   90.00
#
_symmetry.space_group_name_H-M   'P 1'
#
loop_
_entity.id
_entity.type
_entity.pdbx_description
1 polymer ?
#
loop_
_entity_poly.entity_id
_entity_poly.type
_entity_poly.pdbx_seq_one_letter_code
_entity_poly.pdbx_strand_id
1 'polypeptide(L)'
;MAEAVVSFVLRSVRDFTTQEAKFLSGVSQQVEVAQTELQLMHGFLKDADRRQVDDASVLILVAKIRDAAYDLEDVIQTYGLKVATKNKGGMKNVLKRFGSIFKQWVDLHKIGAEIENITVKISNLRSSLQSYNIIRETREIGGASSLQSFERQQQLRRTYSHVIERVVVGIKDNVKEIVTYLVKEENCLRVVSIWGMGGSGKTTLAKQIYHHDEVRCHFKSFAWVCISQQYQVRDVLEGILIKLISATKEQREEIAKMRDYEIAKKLFLVQRERRCLVILDDIWSIETFNSLKAAFPLYEETQSRVLLTTRNEAVALHVDRNGFLHQPQALKENDSWELFEKIAISGRIGEDSGVYKKMKELGIEMLRHCAGLPLAIIVLAGVLARKKNVKEWETVHENVHECIRRGKFHEQEYEGASWVLALSYDDLPYHLKPCFLYLGHYPEDHEISVSSLTKLWVAEGLISLRPRRHGFEETMEDIARKCLSELVERCVVQVGRNGSTGTIKTCRIHDLIRDLCLIKAEEESFLQIGHSLHENESTNMFTSSMVAKATPLGKVRRLAIYLDENADWLVSSRGETSGHLRSLLYYDLREWRPTSKKLLLSPLTGFKVLRILKLEGVNEKVEVVELPSEIGNMVHLRFLSVRSSNINTFPSSLGNLICLQTLDFRVKNDLNIPNVIWKMKELRHLYLPMFYRAGVELKLSTLGHLQTLDFLSSKYCDLKDVIGLTNIRKLNIRLSSSLENLE
;
A
#
# COMPACT_ATOMS: atom_id res chain seq x y z
N MET A 1 3.15 5.17 17.07
CA MET A 1 2.97 5.91 15.77
C MET A 1 2.60 7.38 15.96
N ALA A 2 1.94 7.73 17.07
CA ALA A 2 1.51 9.10 17.34
C ALA A 2 2.64 10.14 17.31
N GLU A 3 3.87 9.78 17.74
CA GLU A 3 5.04 10.67 17.64
C GLU A 3 5.23 11.18 16.19
N ALA A 4 5.11 10.27 15.22
CA ALA A 4 5.27 10.59 13.82
C ALA A 4 4.18 11.57 13.35
N VAL A 5 2.92 11.27 13.68
CA VAL A 5 1.78 12.13 13.32
C VAL A 5 1.94 13.53 13.90
N VAL A 6 2.26 13.64 15.19
CA VAL A 6 2.46 14.94 15.83
C VAL A 6 3.63 15.68 15.20
N SER A 7 4.74 15.00 14.87
CA SER A 7 5.87 15.60 14.16
C SER A 7 5.50 16.13 12.77
N PHE A 8 4.73 15.36 12.00
CA PHE A 8 4.23 15.77 10.69
C PHE A 8 3.25 16.93 10.78
N VAL A 9 2.32 16.89 11.73
CA VAL A 9 1.35 17.97 11.98
C VAL A 9 2.09 19.24 12.41
N LEU A 10 3.00 19.17 13.37
CA LEU A 10 3.80 20.32 13.82
C LEU A 10 4.56 20.96 12.65
N ARG A 11 5.16 20.16 11.78
CA ARG A 11 5.84 20.67 10.58
C ARG A 11 4.84 21.28 9.61
N SER A 12 3.74 20.59 9.29
CA SER A 12 2.72 21.09 8.36
C SER A 12 2.10 22.40 8.83
N VAL A 13 1.81 22.53 10.13
CA VAL A 13 1.24 23.77 10.68
C VAL A 13 2.28 24.88 10.65
N ARG A 14 3.56 24.61 10.97
CA ARG A 14 4.65 25.62 10.87
C ARG A 14 4.86 26.10 9.44
N ASP A 15 4.89 25.18 8.47
CA ASP A 15 5.04 25.52 7.05
C ASP A 15 3.85 26.38 6.60
N PHE A 16 2.64 26.00 6.99
CA PHE A 16 1.42 26.76 6.71
C PHE A 16 1.45 28.15 7.35
N THR A 17 1.82 28.28 8.63
CA THR A 17 1.93 29.58 9.32
C THR A 17 2.98 30.48 8.66
N THR A 18 4.07 29.91 8.14
CA THR A 18 5.14 30.67 7.47
C THR A 18 4.71 31.17 6.10
N GLN A 19 4.09 30.30 5.28
CA GLN A 19 3.66 30.64 3.92
C GLN A 19 2.43 31.54 3.90
N GLU A 20 1.51 31.34 4.85
CA GLU A 20 0.18 31.94 4.86
C GLU A 20 -0.09 32.82 6.10
N ALA A 21 0.98 33.41 6.67
CA ALA A 21 0.93 34.26 7.87
C ALA A 21 -0.15 35.36 7.81
N LYS A 22 -0.45 35.87 6.61
CA LYS A 22 -1.49 36.89 6.37
C LYS A 22 -2.91 36.39 6.65
N PHE A 23 -3.17 35.10 6.50
CA PHE A 23 -4.50 34.51 6.69
C PHE A 23 -4.79 34.19 8.16
N LEU A 24 -3.76 33.96 8.97
CA LEU A 24 -3.88 33.60 10.39
C LEU A 24 -3.94 34.80 11.34
N SER A 25 -3.92 36.05 10.86
CA SER A 25 -3.81 37.25 11.71
C SER A 25 -4.86 37.39 12.81
N GLY A 26 -6.03 36.74 12.68
CA GLY A 26 -7.09 36.72 13.71
C GLY A 26 -7.12 35.49 14.62
N VAL A 27 -6.31 34.46 14.34
CA VAL A 27 -6.23 33.20 15.13
C VAL A 27 -4.78 32.78 15.45
N SER A 28 -3.81 33.65 15.19
CA SER A 28 -2.37 33.33 15.28
C SER A 28 -1.98 32.90 16.68
N GLN A 29 -2.49 33.59 17.70
CA GLN A 29 -2.25 33.25 19.09
C GLN A 29 -2.81 31.86 19.45
N GLN A 30 -4.03 31.53 19.02
CA GLN A 30 -4.63 30.22 19.27
C GLN A 30 -3.82 29.09 18.58
N VAL A 31 -3.33 29.33 17.36
CA VAL A 31 -2.47 28.39 16.63
C VAL A 31 -1.13 28.20 17.34
N GLU A 32 -0.50 29.28 17.80
CA GLU A 32 0.78 29.22 18.53
C GLU A 32 0.63 28.42 19.82
N VAL A 33 -0.42 28.67 20.61
CA VAL A 33 -0.69 27.90 21.84
C VAL A 33 -0.90 26.42 21.53
N ALA A 34 -1.68 26.09 20.49
CA ALA A 34 -1.91 24.70 20.08
C ALA A 34 -0.60 24.01 19.65
N GLN A 35 0.27 24.72 18.92
CA GLN A 35 1.58 24.23 18.53
C GLN A 35 2.48 23.96 19.74
N THR A 36 2.50 24.88 20.72
CA THR A 36 3.28 24.70 21.95
C THR A 36 2.82 23.47 22.71
N GLU A 37 1.51 23.28 22.89
CA GLU A 37 0.98 22.11 23.60
C GLU A 37 1.30 20.79 22.88
N LEU A 38 1.14 20.74 21.55
CA LEU A 38 1.55 19.56 20.77
C LEU A 38 3.06 19.30 20.85
N GLN A 39 3.88 20.34 20.87
CA GLN A 39 5.34 20.20 20.99
C GLN A 39 5.74 19.67 22.36
N LEU A 40 5.03 20.05 23.42
CA LEU A 40 5.25 19.49 24.76
C LEU A 40 4.82 18.02 24.82
N MET A 41 3.70 17.67 24.19
CA MET A 41 3.25 16.27 24.09
C MET A 41 4.14 15.39 23.22
N HIS A 42 4.81 15.96 22.21
CA HIS A 42 5.73 15.23 21.35
C HIS A 42 6.86 14.55 22.14
N GLY A 43 7.38 15.21 23.19
CA GLY A 43 8.39 14.61 24.08
C GLY A 43 7.87 13.37 24.81
N PHE A 44 6.64 13.42 25.32
CA PHE A 44 5.99 12.27 25.97
C PHE A 44 5.75 11.11 25.00
N LEU A 45 5.25 11.39 23.78
CA LEU A 45 4.96 10.34 22.80
C LEU A 45 6.21 9.54 22.40
N LYS A 46 7.37 10.19 22.37
CA LYS A 46 8.65 9.54 22.11
C LYS A 46 9.00 8.49 23.18
N ASP A 47 8.67 8.76 24.44
CA ASP A 47 8.89 7.81 25.53
C ASP A 47 7.79 6.75 25.61
N ALA A 48 6.54 7.10 25.28
CA ALA A 48 5.42 6.17 25.23
C ALA A 48 5.58 5.12 24.10
N ASP A 49 5.95 5.55 22.89
CA ASP A 49 6.19 4.64 21.75
C ASP A 49 7.40 3.71 22.01
N ARG A 50 8.38 4.13 22.81
CA ARG A 50 9.55 3.30 23.19
C ARG A 50 9.27 2.31 24.30
N ARG A 51 8.39 2.67 25.24
CA ARG A 51 8.14 1.84 26.43
C ARG A 51 7.06 0.79 26.19
N GLN A 52 6.28 0.88 25.10
CA GLN A 52 5.12 0.02 24.78
C GLN A 52 4.47 -0.48 26.07
N VAL A 53 4.01 0.46 26.89
CA VAL A 53 3.52 0.15 28.23
C VAL A 53 2.24 -0.66 28.05
N ASP A 54 2.14 -1.83 28.67
CA ASP A 54 0.93 -2.67 28.70
C ASP A 54 -0.23 -2.02 29.50
N ASP A 55 -0.19 -0.69 29.66
CA ASP A 55 -1.21 0.11 30.31
C ASP A 55 -2.20 0.62 29.26
N ALA A 56 -3.41 0.06 29.30
CA ALA A 56 -4.52 0.45 28.44
C ALA A 56 -4.79 1.97 28.48
N SER A 57 -4.53 2.63 29.60
CA SER A 57 -4.72 4.08 29.78
C SER A 57 -3.75 4.88 28.91
N VAL A 58 -2.50 4.42 28.78
CA VAL A 58 -1.48 5.04 27.93
C VAL A 58 -1.84 4.88 26.46
N LEU A 59 -2.32 3.71 26.04
CA LEU A 59 -2.76 3.46 24.66
C LEU A 59 -3.94 4.37 24.27
N ILE A 60 -4.95 4.49 25.13
CA ILE A 60 -6.10 5.39 24.91
C ILE A 60 -5.63 6.84 24.78
N LEU A 61 -4.71 7.26 25.63
CA LEU A 61 -4.20 8.62 25.62
C LEU A 61 -3.41 8.92 24.35
N VAL A 62 -2.50 8.02 23.94
CA VAL A 62 -1.72 8.15 22.70
C VAL A 62 -2.65 8.28 21.49
N ALA A 63 -3.72 7.48 21.43
CA ALA A 63 -4.73 7.57 20.38
C ALA A 63 -5.47 8.92 20.37
N LYS A 64 -5.88 9.43 21.54
CA LYS A 64 -6.54 10.75 21.65
C LYS A 64 -5.63 11.91 21.23
N ILE A 65 -4.35 11.87 21.58
CA ILE A 65 -3.37 12.90 21.18
C ILE A 65 -3.19 12.91 19.66
N ARG A 66 -3.07 11.71 19.06
CA ARG A 66 -2.99 11.55 17.61
C ARG A 66 -4.21 12.13 16.90
N ASP A 67 -5.41 11.84 17.39
CA ASP A 67 -6.65 12.34 16.81
C ASP A 67 -6.77 13.85 16.91
N ALA A 68 -6.42 14.42 18.06
CA ALA A 68 -6.39 15.87 18.29
C ALA A 68 -5.41 16.58 17.35
N ALA A 69 -4.22 16.01 17.13
CA ALA A 69 -3.23 16.55 16.20
C ALA A 69 -3.78 16.61 14.76
N TYR A 70 -4.43 15.54 14.31
CA TYR A 70 -5.05 15.54 12.98
C TYR A 70 -6.23 16.50 12.87
N ASP A 71 -7.10 16.59 13.89
CA ASP A 71 -8.22 17.54 13.91
C ASP A 71 -7.71 18.99 13.84
N LEU A 72 -6.62 19.31 14.55
CA LEU A 72 -5.99 20.63 14.49
C LEU A 72 -5.50 20.95 13.06
N GLU A 73 -4.78 20.02 12.43
CA GLU A 73 -4.28 20.19 11.08
C GLU A 73 -5.41 20.43 10.07
N ASP A 74 -6.50 19.66 10.19
CA ASP A 74 -7.67 19.78 9.31
C ASP A 74 -8.38 21.13 9.48
N VAL A 75 -8.58 21.60 10.71
CA VAL A 75 -9.22 22.89 11.00
C VAL A 75 -8.39 24.04 10.43
N ILE A 76 -7.07 24.03 10.67
CA ILE A 76 -6.16 25.09 10.20
C ILE A 76 -6.11 25.12 8.66
N GLN A 77 -5.96 23.97 8.01
CA GLN A 77 -5.95 23.90 6.55
C GLN A 77 -7.30 24.34 5.95
N THR A 78 -8.43 23.91 6.56
CA THR A 78 -9.78 24.28 6.08
C THR A 78 -9.96 25.79 6.13
N TYR A 79 -9.47 26.42 7.19
CA TYR A 79 -9.51 27.88 7.33
C TYR A 79 -8.69 28.56 6.23
N GLY A 80 -7.45 28.13 6.03
CA GLY A 80 -6.57 28.62 4.97
C GLY A 80 -7.24 28.66 3.60
N LEU A 81 -7.86 27.54 3.22
CA LEU A 81 -8.53 27.40 1.93
C LEU A 81 -9.77 28.29 1.79
N LYS A 82 -10.56 28.46 2.88
CA LYS A 82 -11.72 29.36 2.89
C LYS A 82 -11.32 30.82 2.73
N VAL A 83 -10.19 31.26 3.29
CA VAL A 83 -9.70 32.64 3.14
C VAL A 83 -9.12 32.87 1.74
N ALA A 84 -8.29 31.94 1.25
CA ALA A 84 -7.65 32.04 -0.05
C ALA A 84 -8.65 32.06 -1.23
N THR A 85 -9.75 31.32 -1.15
CA THR A 85 -10.79 31.27 -2.19
C THR A 85 -11.64 32.55 -2.26
N LYS A 86 -11.87 33.24 -1.13
CA LYS A 86 -12.69 34.47 -1.08
C LYS A 86 -11.95 35.70 -1.62
N ASN A 87 -10.62 35.76 -1.52
CA ASN A 87 -9.81 36.89 -2.01
C ASN A 87 -9.66 36.96 -3.55
N LYS A 88 -10.12 35.96 -4.30
CA LYS A 88 -10.07 35.92 -5.77
C LYS A 88 -11.33 36.48 -6.47
N GLY A 89 -12.27 37.07 -5.73
CA GLY A 89 -13.46 37.74 -6.28
C GLY A 89 -13.13 39.13 -6.84
N GLY A 90 -13.33 39.33 -8.14
CA GLY A 90 -13.05 40.59 -8.84
C GLY A 90 -13.74 41.84 -8.26
N MET A 91 -13.14 42.99 -8.57
CA MET A 91 -13.28 44.33 -7.98
C MET A 91 -14.65 45.04 -8.11
N LYS A 92 -15.78 44.33 -8.11
CA LYS A 92 -17.12 44.93 -8.12
C LYS A 92 -17.98 44.34 -7.00
N ASN A 93 -18.05 45.04 -5.86
CA ASN A 93 -19.23 45.19 -4.96
C ASN A 93 -18.81 45.61 -3.54
N VAL A 94 -18.73 46.92 -3.28
CA VAL A 94 -18.36 47.52 -1.97
C VAL A 94 -19.39 47.21 -0.86
N LEU A 95 -20.67 46.97 -1.20
CA LEU A 95 -21.70 46.59 -0.21
C LEU A 95 -21.67 45.10 0.20
N LYS A 96 -21.11 44.19 -0.62
CA LYS A 96 -20.85 42.79 -0.19
C LYS A 96 -19.69 42.69 0.80
N ARG A 97 -18.87 43.74 0.89
CA ARG A 97 -17.65 43.81 1.72
C ARG A 97 -17.97 43.79 3.22
N PHE A 98 -19.02 44.50 3.66
CA PHE A 98 -19.41 44.49 5.07
C PHE A 98 -20.02 43.15 5.49
N GLY A 99 -20.91 42.56 4.67
CA GLY A 99 -21.43 41.21 4.92
C GLY A 99 -20.36 40.10 4.85
N SER A 100 -19.33 40.26 4.03
CA SER A 100 -18.19 39.34 3.98
C SER A 100 -17.24 39.52 5.17
N ILE A 101 -17.06 40.75 5.68
CA ILE A 101 -16.26 41.04 6.88
C ILE A 101 -16.95 40.46 8.12
N PHE A 102 -18.27 40.62 8.26
CA PHE A 102 -19.03 40.02 9.36
C PHE A 102 -19.02 38.49 9.29
N LYS A 103 -19.21 37.88 8.11
CA LYS A 103 -19.06 36.42 7.96
C LYS A 103 -17.62 35.95 8.19
N GLN A 104 -16.63 36.74 7.82
CA GLN A 104 -15.22 36.45 8.10
C GLN A 104 -14.93 36.50 9.60
N TRP A 105 -15.48 37.48 10.32
CA TRP A 105 -15.41 37.56 11.78
C TRP A 105 -16.11 36.38 12.47
N VAL A 106 -17.29 35.99 11.99
CA VAL A 106 -18.02 34.82 12.52
C VAL A 106 -17.29 33.52 12.20
N ASP A 107 -16.76 33.35 10.98
CA ASP A 107 -15.95 32.19 10.59
C ASP A 107 -14.64 32.15 11.40
N LEU A 108 -13.99 33.30 11.62
CA LEU A 108 -12.79 33.47 12.46
C LEU A 108 -13.05 33.10 13.91
N HIS A 109 -14.13 33.60 14.50
CA HIS A 109 -14.50 33.29 15.89
C HIS A 109 -14.87 31.82 16.04
N LYS A 110 -15.58 31.24 15.06
CA LYS A 110 -15.89 29.80 15.05
C LYS A 110 -14.63 28.95 14.99
N ILE A 111 -13.68 29.32 14.13
CA ILE A 111 -12.42 28.57 13.95
C ILE A 111 -11.50 28.78 15.15
N GLY A 112 -11.42 30.00 15.69
CA GLY A 112 -10.74 30.29 16.95
C GLY A 112 -11.28 29.42 18.08
N ALA A 113 -12.60 29.32 18.21
CA ALA A 113 -13.25 28.45 19.19
C ALA A 113 -13.03 26.94 18.93
N GLU A 114 -12.99 26.49 17.67
CA GLU A 114 -12.65 25.10 17.32
C GLU A 114 -11.19 24.77 17.68
N ILE A 115 -10.25 25.66 17.35
CA ILE A 115 -8.83 25.52 17.72
C ILE A 115 -8.70 25.54 19.24
N GLU A 116 -9.34 26.47 19.93
CA GLU A 116 -9.32 26.57 21.39
C GLU A 116 -9.90 25.32 22.06
N ASN A 117 -11.00 24.77 21.54
CA ASN A 117 -11.56 23.50 22.02
C ASN A 117 -10.57 22.33 21.84
N ILE A 118 -9.87 22.26 20.70
CA ILE A 118 -8.83 21.25 20.49
C ILE A 118 -7.66 21.47 21.45
N THR A 119 -7.21 22.71 21.63
CA THR A 119 -6.16 23.08 22.57
C THR A 119 -6.52 22.70 24.00
N VAL A 120 -7.75 23.01 24.46
CA VAL A 120 -8.26 22.62 25.78
C VAL A 120 -8.27 21.10 25.93
N LYS A 121 -8.67 20.35 24.89
CA LYS A 121 -8.57 18.88 24.91
C LYS A 121 -7.12 18.42 25.09
N ILE A 122 -6.17 18.99 24.35
CA ILE A 122 -4.74 18.67 24.45
C ILE A 122 -4.19 19.00 25.85
N SER A 123 -4.52 20.18 26.40
CA SER A 123 -4.11 20.60 27.74
C SER A 123 -4.73 19.71 28.83
N ASN A 124 -6.01 19.34 28.72
CA ASN A 124 -6.65 18.40 29.65
C ASN A 124 -5.98 17.02 29.63
N LEU A 125 -5.61 16.52 28.44
CA LEU A 125 -4.87 15.28 28.30
C LEU A 125 -3.48 15.38 28.94
N ARG A 126 -2.81 16.53 28.84
CA ARG A 126 -1.54 16.82 29.50
C ARG A 126 -1.66 16.92 31.02
N SER A 127 -2.69 17.57 31.55
CA SER A 127 -2.93 17.60 32.99
C SER A 127 -3.23 16.20 33.53
N SER A 128 -3.98 15.40 32.77
CA SER A 128 -4.21 13.99 33.09
C SER A 128 -2.89 13.22 33.17
N LEU A 129 -1.96 13.45 32.24
CA LEU A 129 -0.61 12.85 32.28
C LEU A 129 0.17 13.16 33.56
N GLN A 130 0.07 14.38 34.07
CA GLN A 130 0.75 14.79 35.30
C GLN A 130 0.14 14.14 36.54
N SER A 131 -1.16 13.79 36.51
CA SER A 131 -1.82 13.06 37.59
C SER A 131 -1.45 11.57 37.63
N TYR A 132 -1.09 10.97 36.48
CA TYR A 132 -0.65 9.58 36.38
C TYR A 132 0.84 9.38 36.70
N ASN A 133 1.42 10.21 37.58
CA ASN A 133 2.84 10.15 37.96
C ASN A 133 3.30 8.70 38.19
N ILE A 134 4.13 8.21 37.26
CA ILE A 134 4.46 6.80 37.03
C ILE A 134 5.29 6.29 38.21
N ILE A 135 4.64 5.65 39.19
CA ILE A 135 5.25 4.74 40.16
C ILE A 135 4.52 3.40 40.07
N ARG A 136 5.28 2.38 39.63
CA ARG A 136 5.20 0.91 39.88
C ARG A 136 3.86 0.31 40.32
N GLU A 137 3.39 -0.73 39.63
CA GLU A 137 3.62 -2.17 39.93
C GLU A 137 2.75 -3.03 38.99
N THR A 138 3.37 -4.03 38.37
CA THR A 138 2.72 -4.98 37.46
C THR A 138 1.64 -5.75 38.22
N ARG A 139 0.38 -5.58 37.85
CA ARG A 139 -0.68 -6.54 38.15
C ARG A 139 -1.13 -7.17 36.83
N GLU A 140 -0.85 -8.46 36.73
CA GLU A 140 -1.44 -9.35 35.74
C GLU A 140 -2.96 -9.23 35.81
N ILE A 141 -3.58 -8.90 34.67
CA ILE A 141 -4.97 -9.27 34.44
C ILE A 141 -5.03 -10.02 33.11
N GLY A 142 -5.51 -11.25 33.27
CA GLY A 142 -5.82 -12.28 32.29
C GLY A 142 -6.29 -11.80 30.93
N GLY A 143 -5.86 -12.58 29.93
CA GLY A 143 -6.10 -12.34 28.53
C GLY A 143 -7.57 -12.28 28.12
N ALA A 144 -7.75 -11.61 26.99
CA ALA A 144 -8.92 -11.77 26.14
C ALA A 144 -8.42 -12.15 24.75
N SER A 145 -8.76 -13.37 24.36
CA SER A 145 -8.54 -14.03 23.09
C SER A 145 -8.98 -13.20 21.88
N SER A 146 -8.08 -13.01 20.92
CA SER A 146 -8.40 -12.50 19.58
C SER A 146 -7.86 -13.42 18.47
N LEU A 147 -7.89 -14.74 18.70
CA LEU A 147 -7.28 -15.73 17.80
C LEU A 147 -8.26 -16.62 17.01
N GLN A 148 -9.50 -16.19 16.82
CA GLN A 148 -10.45 -16.94 15.98
C GLN A 148 -10.95 -16.17 14.76
N SER A 149 -10.13 -15.27 14.20
CA SER A 149 -10.55 -14.49 13.03
C SER A 149 -9.46 -14.25 11.99
N PHE A 150 -8.41 -15.06 12.00
CA PHE A 150 -7.30 -14.95 11.06
C PHE A 150 -7.63 -15.44 9.63
N GLU A 151 -8.86 -15.86 9.34
CA GLU A 151 -9.13 -16.64 8.12
C GLU A 151 -9.79 -15.90 6.95
N ARG A 152 -10.17 -14.62 7.03
CA ARG A 152 -10.93 -14.01 5.90
C ARG A 152 -10.70 -12.51 5.68
N GLN A 153 -9.53 -12.11 5.19
CA GLN A 153 -9.36 -10.85 4.43
C GLN A 153 -8.16 -10.91 3.46
N GLN A 154 -8.17 -11.86 2.51
CA GLN A 154 -7.11 -11.97 1.48
C GLN A 154 -7.71 -12.00 0.08
N GLN A 155 -7.54 -10.89 -0.64
CA GLN A 155 -7.89 -10.79 -2.05
C GLN A 155 -6.70 -11.06 -2.95
N LEU A 156 -6.98 -11.78 -4.05
CA LEU A 156 -6.16 -12.06 -5.23
C LEU A 156 -4.64 -11.92 -5.02
N ARG A 157 -4.06 -12.98 -4.46
CA ARG A 157 -2.61 -13.18 -4.30
C ARG A 157 -2.01 -13.36 -5.69
N ARG A 158 -0.92 -12.63 -5.99
CA ARG A 158 -0.25 -12.69 -7.30
C ARG A 158 1.25 -12.84 -7.18
N THR A 159 1.73 -14.09 -7.10
CA THR A 159 3.16 -14.37 -7.34
C THR A 159 3.46 -14.46 -8.83
N TYR A 160 4.63 -13.96 -9.22
CA TYR A 160 5.07 -13.91 -10.62
C TYR A 160 6.36 -14.70 -10.80
N SER A 161 6.37 -15.58 -11.80
CA SER A 161 7.53 -16.43 -12.08
C SER A 161 8.78 -15.66 -12.49
N HIS A 162 8.67 -14.49 -13.15
CA HIS A 162 9.82 -13.72 -13.64
C HIS A 162 10.61 -12.95 -12.58
N VAL A 163 10.20 -12.99 -11.31
CA VAL A 163 10.84 -12.22 -10.22
C VAL A 163 11.81 -13.12 -9.47
N ILE A 164 13.10 -12.86 -9.62
CA ILE A 164 14.18 -13.63 -9.01
C ILE A 164 14.63 -12.93 -7.71
N GLU A 165 14.81 -13.71 -6.64
CA GLU A 165 15.31 -13.22 -5.36
C GLU A 165 16.81 -12.93 -5.43
N ARG A 166 17.24 -11.81 -4.82
CA ARG A 166 18.61 -11.32 -4.94
C ARG A 166 19.63 -12.15 -4.16
N VAL A 167 19.22 -12.81 -3.08
CA VAL A 167 20.09 -13.58 -2.20
C VAL A 167 19.40 -14.91 -1.91
N VAL A 168 20.04 -16.01 -2.33
CA VAL A 168 19.56 -17.38 -2.14
C VAL A 168 20.73 -18.21 -1.61
N VAL A 169 20.50 -18.97 -0.53
CA VAL A 169 21.52 -19.78 0.16
C VAL A 169 20.88 -21.13 0.54
N GLY A 170 21.67 -22.21 0.60
CA GLY A 170 21.23 -23.51 1.14
C GLY A 170 20.17 -24.28 0.32
N ILE A 171 19.84 -23.83 -0.91
CA ILE A 171 18.70 -24.38 -1.68
C ILE A 171 19.13 -25.27 -2.87
N LYS A 172 20.43 -25.36 -3.18
CA LYS A 172 20.93 -26.05 -4.38
C LYS A 172 20.58 -27.55 -4.40
N ASP A 173 20.72 -28.23 -3.27
CA ASP A 173 20.44 -29.67 -3.18
C ASP A 173 18.93 -29.95 -3.33
N ASN A 174 18.08 -29.14 -2.69
CA ASN A 174 16.62 -29.22 -2.82
C ASN A 174 16.17 -28.99 -4.27
N VAL A 175 16.75 -28.01 -4.96
CA VAL A 175 16.46 -27.76 -6.39
C VAL A 175 16.87 -28.97 -7.22
N LYS A 176 18.08 -29.49 -7.03
CA LYS A 176 18.57 -30.65 -7.79
C LYS A 176 17.70 -31.88 -7.59
N GLU A 177 17.26 -32.14 -6.36
CA GLU A 177 16.35 -33.23 -6.03
C GLU A 177 15.02 -33.07 -6.79
N ILE A 178 14.34 -31.92 -6.64
CA ILE A 178 13.03 -31.70 -7.27
C ILE A 178 13.13 -31.68 -8.80
N VAL A 179 14.18 -31.06 -9.36
CA VAL A 179 14.43 -31.06 -10.82
C VAL A 179 14.58 -32.50 -11.33
N THR A 180 15.30 -33.35 -10.60
CA THR A 180 15.45 -34.77 -10.95
C THR A 180 14.09 -35.47 -11.02
N TYR A 181 13.19 -35.19 -10.07
CA TYR A 181 11.84 -35.74 -10.09
C TYR A 181 10.98 -35.22 -11.25
N LEU A 182 11.09 -33.93 -11.58
CA LEU A 182 10.34 -33.31 -12.67
C LEU A 182 10.80 -33.75 -14.06
N VAL A 183 12.11 -34.00 -14.23
CA VAL A 183 12.75 -34.20 -15.55
C VAL A 183 12.94 -35.67 -15.91
N LYS A 184 13.02 -36.60 -14.95
CA LYS A 184 13.19 -38.03 -15.27
C LYS A 184 11.90 -38.65 -15.78
N GLU A 185 11.95 -39.23 -16.98
CA GLU A 185 10.80 -39.85 -17.65
C GLU A 185 10.35 -41.17 -17.00
N GLU A 186 11.25 -41.84 -16.27
CA GLU A 186 10.97 -43.06 -15.49
C GLU A 186 10.09 -42.80 -14.25
N ASN A 187 9.95 -41.53 -13.83
CA ASN A 187 9.11 -41.16 -12.71
C ASN A 187 7.64 -41.02 -13.16
N CYS A 188 6.80 -41.95 -12.76
CA CYS A 188 5.33 -41.91 -12.91
C CYS A 188 4.65 -40.77 -12.13
N LEU A 189 5.43 -39.98 -11.37
CA LEU A 189 4.96 -38.92 -10.49
C LEU A 189 4.55 -37.69 -11.30
N ARG A 190 3.28 -37.32 -11.20
CA ARG A 190 2.70 -36.22 -11.98
C ARG A 190 2.63 -34.94 -11.20
N VAL A 191 2.52 -35.08 -9.89
CA VAL A 191 2.46 -33.97 -8.96
C VAL A 191 3.68 -34.02 -8.07
N VAL A 192 4.34 -32.87 -7.97
CA VAL A 192 5.33 -32.59 -6.95
C VAL A 192 4.74 -31.55 -6.02
N SER A 193 4.74 -31.82 -4.72
CA SER A 193 4.18 -30.95 -3.70
C SER A 193 5.28 -30.41 -2.80
N ILE A 194 5.40 -29.09 -2.69
CA ILE A 194 6.27 -28.41 -1.73
C ILE A 194 5.40 -27.87 -0.60
N TRP A 195 5.62 -28.31 0.64
CA TRP A 195 4.81 -27.87 1.77
C TRP A 195 5.66 -27.35 2.94
N GLY A 196 5.07 -26.54 3.82
CA GLY A 196 5.73 -26.03 5.02
C GLY A 196 5.22 -24.65 5.46
N MET A 197 5.73 -24.17 6.61
CA MET A 197 5.30 -22.93 7.26
C MET A 197 5.45 -21.68 6.38
N GLY A 198 4.72 -20.60 6.70
CA GLY A 198 4.91 -19.28 6.07
C GLY A 198 6.35 -18.78 6.23
N GLY A 199 6.91 -18.15 5.18
CA GLY A 199 8.27 -17.61 5.22
C GLY A 199 9.41 -18.64 5.09
N SER A 200 9.12 -19.93 4.88
CA SER A 200 10.12 -20.99 4.72
C SER A 200 10.82 -21.04 3.34
N GLY A 201 10.42 -20.18 2.40
CA GLY A 201 11.03 -20.13 1.07
C GLY A 201 10.42 -21.08 0.03
N LYS A 202 9.19 -21.59 0.22
CA LYS A 202 8.51 -22.46 -0.76
C LYS A 202 8.42 -21.83 -2.15
N THR A 203 7.89 -20.61 -2.22
CA THR A 203 7.77 -19.84 -3.47
C THR A 203 9.15 -19.53 -4.06
N THR A 204 10.17 -19.29 -3.23
CA THR A 204 11.57 -19.12 -3.64
C THR A 204 12.09 -20.39 -4.33
N LEU A 205 11.91 -21.55 -3.71
CA LEU A 205 12.32 -22.84 -4.23
C LEU A 205 11.61 -23.14 -5.56
N ALA A 206 10.29 -22.95 -5.63
CA ALA A 206 9.52 -23.13 -6.86
C ALA A 206 9.98 -22.19 -7.99
N LYS A 207 10.37 -20.94 -7.68
CA LYS A 207 10.94 -20.01 -8.67
C LYS A 207 12.32 -20.47 -9.17
N GLN A 208 13.19 -20.97 -8.28
CA GLN A 208 14.49 -21.51 -8.69
C GLN A 208 14.32 -22.71 -9.64
N ILE A 209 13.38 -23.61 -9.34
CA ILE A 209 13.04 -24.74 -10.21
C ILE A 209 12.49 -24.26 -11.55
N TYR A 210 11.58 -23.28 -11.54
CA TYR A 210 10.99 -22.74 -12.76
C TYR A 210 12.02 -22.14 -13.72
N HIS A 211 13.11 -21.56 -13.21
CA HIS A 211 14.19 -21.00 -14.03
C HIS A 211 15.36 -21.95 -14.29
N HIS A 212 15.31 -23.18 -13.76
CA HIS A 212 16.40 -24.14 -13.93
C HIS A 212 16.53 -24.57 -15.40
N ASP A 213 17.76 -24.60 -15.93
CA ASP A 213 18.02 -24.86 -17.35
C ASP A 213 17.46 -26.23 -17.80
N GLU A 214 17.66 -27.28 -17.00
CA GLU A 214 17.11 -28.60 -17.31
C GLU A 214 15.58 -28.60 -17.40
N VAL A 215 14.90 -27.88 -16.50
CA VAL A 215 13.44 -27.75 -16.52
C VAL A 215 12.99 -26.96 -17.75
N ARG A 216 13.68 -25.88 -18.08
CA ARG A 216 13.40 -25.04 -19.25
C ARG A 216 13.62 -25.76 -20.58
N CYS A 217 14.63 -26.63 -20.67
CA CYS A 217 14.88 -27.46 -21.84
C CYS A 217 13.90 -28.66 -21.93
N HIS A 218 13.44 -29.17 -20.79
CA HIS A 218 12.57 -30.33 -20.70
C HIS A 218 11.12 -30.00 -21.11
N PHE A 219 10.50 -28.94 -20.58
CA PHE A 219 9.10 -28.61 -20.87
C PHE A 219 8.92 -27.62 -22.02
N LYS A 220 7.89 -27.82 -22.85
CA LYS A 220 7.57 -26.95 -24.01
C LYS A 220 6.67 -25.78 -23.66
N SER A 221 5.90 -25.88 -22.57
CA SER A 221 4.93 -24.87 -22.18
C SER A 221 4.86 -24.75 -20.67
N PHE A 222 4.65 -23.53 -20.18
CA PHE A 222 4.74 -23.21 -18.77
C PHE A 222 3.57 -22.35 -18.33
N ALA A 223 3.01 -22.65 -17.18
CA ALA A 223 2.04 -21.78 -16.53
C ALA A 223 2.37 -21.67 -15.04
N TRP A 224 2.54 -20.45 -14.55
CA TRP A 224 2.64 -20.16 -13.13
C TRP A 224 1.39 -19.43 -12.68
N VAL A 225 0.66 -19.96 -11.70
CA VAL A 225 -0.50 -19.30 -11.11
C VAL A 225 -0.42 -19.40 -9.60
N CYS A 226 -0.62 -18.25 -8.94
CA CYS A 226 -0.80 -18.15 -7.51
C CYS A 226 -2.29 -18.26 -7.19
N ILE A 227 -2.66 -19.05 -6.19
CA ILE A 227 -4.06 -19.24 -5.79
C ILE A 227 -4.26 -18.59 -4.42
N SER A 228 -4.96 -17.46 -4.37
CA SER A 228 -5.40 -16.86 -3.10
C SER A 228 -6.52 -17.65 -2.44
N GLN A 229 -6.76 -17.38 -1.16
CA GLN A 229 -7.97 -17.82 -0.44
C GLN A 229 -9.27 -17.40 -1.16
N GLN A 230 -9.33 -16.16 -1.65
CA GLN A 230 -10.40 -15.70 -2.53
C GLN A 230 -9.95 -15.82 -3.98
N TYR A 231 -10.50 -16.80 -4.71
CA TYR A 231 -10.18 -17.04 -6.11
C TYR A 231 -11.46 -17.39 -6.88
N GLN A 232 -11.50 -17.01 -8.15
CA GLN A 232 -12.50 -17.52 -9.09
C GLN A 232 -11.87 -18.66 -9.87
N VAL A 233 -12.49 -19.84 -9.80
CA VAL A 233 -12.04 -21.07 -10.51
C VAL A 233 -11.80 -20.76 -11.99
N ARG A 234 -12.75 -20.04 -12.61
CA ARG A 234 -12.69 -19.65 -14.01
C ARG A 234 -11.43 -18.85 -14.36
N ASP A 235 -11.11 -17.82 -13.59
CA ASP A 235 -9.95 -16.95 -13.85
C ASP A 235 -8.62 -17.71 -13.73
N VAL A 236 -8.54 -18.64 -12.78
CA VAL A 236 -7.39 -19.53 -12.63
C VAL A 236 -7.24 -20.40 -13.89
N LEU A 237 -8.31 -21.08 -14.31
CA LEU A 237 -8.28 -21.97 -15.48
C LEU A 237 -8.00 -21.21 -16.79
N GLU A 238 -8.65 -20.06 -17.01
CA GLU A 238 -8.38 -19.18 -18.15
C GLU A 238 -6.92 -18.72 -18.14
N GLY A 239 -6.41 -18.28 -16.98
CA GLY A 239 -5.05 -17.82 -16.81
C GLY A 239 -4.00 -18.89 -17.11
N ILE A 240 -4.24 -20.14 -16.74
CA ILE A 240 -3.37 -21.28 -17.07
C ILE A 240 -3.43 -21.56 -18.56
N LEU A 241 -4.64 -21.71 -19.13
CA LEU A 241 -4.82 -22.06 -20.53
C LEU A 241 -4.17 -21.04 -21.46
N ILE A 242 -4.40 -19.74 -21.20
CA ILE A 242 -3.80 -18.64 -21.95
C ILE A 242 -2.27 -18.70 -21.96
N LYS A 243 -1.65 -19.08 -20.84
CA LYS A 243 -0.19 -19.21 -20.71
C LYS A 243 0.35 -20.44 -21.44
N LEU A 244 -0.33 -21.59 -21.33
CA LEU A 244 0.12 -22.83 -21.98
C LEU A 244 0.04 -22.79 -23.51
N ILE A 245 -0.96 -22.11 -24.07
CA ILE A 245 -1.08 -22.00 -25.53
C ILE A 245 -0.43 -20.74 -26.10
N SER A 246 0.12 -19.87 -25.25
CA SER A 246 0.60 -18.53 -25.64
C SER A 246 -0.46 -17.76 -26.44
N ALA A 247 -1.66 -17.67 -25.89
CA ALA A 247 -2.85 -17.24 -26.63
C ALA A 247 -2.71 -15.84 -27.26
N THR A 248 -3.04 -15.78 -28.55
CA THR A 248 -3.22 -14.53 -29.32
C THR A 248 -4.41 -13.73 -28.79
N LYS A 249 -4.57 -12.48 -29.23
CA LYS A 249 -5.67 -11.62 -28.76
C LYS A 249 -7.03 -12.23 -29.11
N GLU A 250 -7.14 -12.77 -30.33
CA GLU A 250 -8.33 -13.41 -30.85
C GLU A 250 -8.69 -14.66 -30.03
N GLN A 251 -7.71 -15.51 -29.72
CA GLN A 251 -7.92 -16.70 -28.90
C GLN A 251 -8.32 -16.36 -27.45
N ARG A 252 -7.86 -15.24 -26.91
CA ARG A 252 -8.28 -14.78 -25.57
C ARG A 252 -9.75 -14.38 -25.57
N GLU A 253 -10.21 -13.71 -26.61
CA GLU A 253 -11.62 -13.34 -26.78
C GLU A 253 -12.51 -14.58 -26.98
N GLU A 254 -12.02 -15.61 -27.68
CA GLU A 254 -12.70 -16.91 -27.78
C GLU A 254 -12.79 -17.61 -26.43
N ILE A 255 -11.69 -17.70 -25.67
CA ILE A 255 -11.66 -18.33 -24.34
C ILE A 255 -12.61 -17.61 -23.38
N ALA A 256 -12.65 -16.28 -23.41
CA ALA A 256 -13.55 -15.49 -22.57
C ALA A 256 -15.06 -15.76 -22.85
N LYS A 257 -15.39 -16.33 -24.02
CA LYS A 257 -16.76 -16.72 -24.39
C LYS A 257 -17.09 -18.19 -24.09
N MET A 258 -16.08 -19.01 -23.78
CA MET A 258 -16.26 -20.44 -23.48
C MET A 258 -16.96 -20.64 -22.14
N ARG A 259 -17.68 -21.76 -21.99
CA ARG A 259 -18.21 -22.20 -20.69
C ARG A 259 -17.09 -22.81 -19.86
N ASP A 260 -17.22 -22.78 -18.52
CA ASP A 260 -16.17 -23.24 -17.60
C ASP A 260 -15.71 -24.68 -17.88
N TYR A 261 -16.65 -25.58 -18.18
CA TYR A 261 -16.35 -26.97 -18.58
C TYR A 261 -15.52 -27.05 -19.87
N GLU A 262 -15.78 -26.18 -20.86
CA GLU A 262 -15.04 -26.15 -22.12
C GLU A 262 -13.60 -25.67 -21.91
N ILE A 263 -13.40 -24.71 -21.01
CA ILE A 263 -12.08 -24.22 -20.60
C ILE A 263 -11.30 -25.35 -19.91
N ALA A 264 -11.92 -26.02 -18.93
CA ALA A 264 -11.31 -27.15 -18.23
C ALA A 264 -10.94 -28.29 -19.18
N LYS A 265 -11.85 -28.66 -20.10
CA LYS A 265 -11.61 -29.70 -21.11
C LYS A 265 -10.48 -29.31 -22.07
N LYS A 266 -10.42 -28.06 -22.54
CA LYS A 266 -9.36 -27.60 -23.44
C LYS A 266 -8.01 -27.59 -22.72
N LEU A 267 -7.97 -27.15 -21.46
CA LEU A 267 -6.77 -27.17 -20.63
C LEU A 267 -6.26 -28.60 -20.38
N PHE A 268 -7.17 -29.54 -20.13
CA PHE A 268 -6.85 -30.97 -20.02
C PHE A 268 -6.19 -31.51 -21.30
N LEU A 269 -6.81 -31.25 -22.46
CA LEU A 269 -6.29 -31.72 -23.76
C LEU A 269 -4.91 -31.15 -24.09
N VAL A 270 -4.69 -29.86 -23.83
CA VAL A 270 -3.38 -29.22 -24.06
C VAL A 270 -2.28 -29.87 -23.24
N GLN A 271 -2.55 -30.20 -21.96
CA GLN A 271 -1.59 -30.88 -21.09
C GLN A 271 -1.37 -32.34 -21.48
N ARG A 272 -2.33 -32.97 -22.18
CA ARG A 272 -2.19 -34.32 -22.72
C ARG A 272 -1.31 -34.37 -23.97
N GLU A 273 -1.48 -33.40 -24.86
CA GLU A 273 -0.80 -33.35 -26.16
C GLU A 273 0.61 -32.73 -26.09
N ARG A 274 0.88 -31.92 -25.05
CA ARG A 274 2.13 -31.20 -24.87
C ARG A 274 2.75 -31.52 -23.53
N ARG A 275 4.06 -31.27 -23.46
CA ARG A 275 4.84 -31.37 -22.24
C ARG A 275 4.79 -30.04 -21.49
N CYS A 276 3.86 -29.93 -20.57
CA CYS A 276 3.58 -28.71 -19.81
C CYS A 276 4.08 -28.82 -18.38
N LEU A 277 4.60 -27.73 -17.83
CA LEU A 277 4.79 -27.56 -16.39
C LEU A 277 3.79 -26.51 -15.87
N VAL A 278 2.89 -26.93 -14.99
CA VAL A 278 1.96 -26.02 -14.31
C VAL A 278 2.37 -25.88 -12.85
N ILE A 279 2.65 -24.65 -12.43
CA ILE A 279 2.97 -24.32 -11.05
C ILE A 279 1.76 -23.67 -10.40
N LEU A 280 1.22 -24.34 -9.37
CA LEU A 280 0.12 -23.88 -8.54
C LEU A 280 0.68 -23.43 -7.19
N ASP A 281 1.00 -22.15 -7.08
CA ASP A 281 1.64 -21.57 -5.91
C ASP A 281 0.58 -21.19 -4.85
N ASP A 282 0.81 -21.64 -3.62
CA ASP A 282 0.08 -21.32 -2.39
C ASP A 282 -1.36 -21.85 -2.31
N ILE A 283 -1.57 -23.14 -2.56
CA ILE A 283 -2.90 -23.77 -2.38
C ILE A 283 -3.25 -23.84 -0.88
N TRP A 284 -4.41 -23.28 -0.51
CA TRP A 284 -4.85 -23.16 0.87
C TRP A 284 -5.62 -24.37 1.42
N SER A 285 -6.48 -24.99 0.61
CA SER A 285 -7.38 -26.05 1.07
C SER A 285 -7.54 -27.17 0.04
N ILE A 286 -8.02 -28.31 0.54
CA ILE A 286 -8.33 -29.49 -0.28
C ILE A 286 -9.46 -29.16 -1.27
N GLU A 287 -10.43 -28.36 -0.85
CA GLU A 287 -11.53 -27.87 -1.67
C GLU A 287 -11.02 -27.04 -2.85
N THR A 288 -10.02 -26.19 -2.60
CA THR A 288 -9.38 -25.38 -3.65
C THR A 288 -8.81 -26.24 -4.75
N PHE A 289 -8.03 -27.26 -4.41
CA PHE A 289 -7.50 -28.18 -5.41
C PHE A 289 -8.62 -28.99 -6.11
N ASN A 290 -9.61 -29.46 -5.34
CA ASN A 290 -10.72 -30.24 -5.88
C ASN A 290 -11.56 -29.47 -6.92
N SER A 291 -11.67 -28.15 -6.79
CA SER A 291 -12.35 -27.31 -7.78
C SER A 291 -11.60 -27.23 -9.12
N LEU A 292 -10.27 -27.35 -9.09
CA LEU A 292 -9.40 -27.21 -10.26
C LEU A 292 -9.04 -28.54 -10.92
N LYS A 293 -9.09 -29.65 -10.17
CA LYS A 293 -8.56 -30.97 -10.59
C LYS A 293 -9.10 -31.48 -11.93
N ALA A 294 -10.33 -31.11 -12.30
CA ALA A 294 -10.97 -31.55 -13.54
C ALA A 294 -10.21 -31.10 -14.81
N ALA A 295 -9.37 -30.07 -14.71
CA ALA A 295 -8.59 -29.56 -15.81
C ALA A 295 -7.20 -30.21 -15.97
N PHE A 296 -6.80 -31.12 -15.07
CA PHE A 296 -5.48 -31.73 -15.05
C PHE A 296 -5.53 -33.23 -15.37
N PRO A 297 -4.63 -33.75 -16.23
CA PRO A 297 -4.54 -35.18 -16.54
C PRO A 297 -3.83 -35.95 -15.42
N LEU A 298 -4.44 -36.01 -14.23
CA LEU A 298 -3.87 -36.65 -13.03
C LEU A 298 -3.87 -38.19 -13.09
N TYR A 299 -4.69 -38.80 -13.96
CA TYR A 299 -4.79 -40.26 -14.10
C TYR A 299 -4.37 -40.85 -15.48
N GLU A 300 -4.20 -40.05 -16.54
CA GLU A 300 -3.64 -40.47 -17.86
C GLU A 300 -2.11 -40.37 -18.05
N GLU A 301 -1.44 -41.35 -18.67
CA GLU A 301 0.01 -41.26 -18.95
C GLU A 301 0.35 -40.03 -19.82
N THR A 302 0.97 -39.01 -19.23
CA THR A 302 1.38 -37.78 -19.91
C THR A 302 2.77 -37.34 -19.46
N GLN A 303 3.42 -36.55 -20.30
CA GLN A 303 4.70 -35.91 -19.97
C GLN A 303 4.52 -34.57 -19.24
N SER A 304 3.29 -34.13 -18.98
CA SER A 304 3.01 -32.93 -18.20
C SER A 304 3.20 -33.17 -16.71
N ARG A 305 3.58 -32.12 -15.98
CA ARG A 305 3.80 -32.15 -14.53
C ARG A 305 3.13 -30.94 -13.86
N VAL A 306 2.67 -31.14 -12.63
CA VAL A 306 2.14 -30.10 -11.76
C VAL A 306 3.09 -29.95 -10.56
N LEU A 307 3.58 -28.75 -10.31
CA LEU A 307 4.30 -28.39 -9.09
C LEU A 307 3.38 -27.54 -8.23
N LEU A 308 3.01 -28.00 -7.04
CA LEU A 308 2.19 -27.22 -6.13
C LEU A 308 2.98 -26.79 -4.90
N THR A 309 2.70 -25.60 -4.40
CA THR A 309 3.17 -25.16 -3.09
C THR A 309 1.98 -24.97 -2.15
N THR A 310 2.11 -25.35 -0.89
CA THR A 310 1.04 -25.20 0.11
C THR A 310 1.60 -25.01 1.51
N ARG A 311 0.82 -24.43 2.41
CA ARG A 311 1.13 -24.41 3.85
C ARG A 311 0.57 -25.63 4.60
N ASN A 312 -0.39 -26.32 3.99
CA ASN A 312 -1.15 -27.39 4.63
C ASN A 312 -0.71 -28.75 4.09
N GLU A 313 -0.10 -29.58 4.93
CA GLU A 313 0.35 -30.93 4.57
C GLU A 313 -0.79 -31.81 4.03
N ALA A 314 -1.99 -31.68 4.60
CA ALA A 314 -3.15 -32.46 4.18
C ALA A 314 -3.55 -32.17 2.73
N VAL A 315 -3.35 -30.94 2.25
CA VAL A 315 -3.57 -30.58 0.83
C VAL A 315 -2.59 -31.35 -0.04
N ALA A 316 -1.31 -31.33 0.31
CA ALA A 316 -0.27 -31.97 -0.47
C ALA A 316 -0.46 -33.50 -0.56
N LEU A 317 -0.87 -34.15 0.54
CA LEU A 317 -1.17 -35.58 0.60
C LEU A 317 -2.48 -35.95 -0.11
N HIS A 318 -3.45 -35.03 -0.18
CA HIS A 318 -4.73 -35.26 -0.86
C HIS A 318 -4.58 -35.25 -2.38
N VAL A 319 -3.71 -34.40 -2.93
CA VAL A 319 -3.53 -34.26 -4.38
C VAL A 319 -2.99 -35.55 -5.00
N ASP A 320 -1.97 -36.14 -4.39
CA ASP A 320 -1.39 -37.41 -4.80
C ASP A 320 -0.76 -38.10 -3.58
N ARG A 321 -1.42 -39.14 -3.08
CA ARG A 321 -0.92 -39.91 -1.92
C ARG A 321 0.43 -40.58 -2.18
N ASN A 322 0.74 -40.86 -3.45
CA ASN A 322 2.00 -41.45 -3.87
C ASN A 322 2.93 -40.42 -4.53
N GLY A 323 2.55 -39.13 -4.52
CA GLY A 323 3.28 -38.03 -5.13
C GLY A 323 4.58 -37.71 -4.39
N PHE A 324 5.49 -36.97 -5.04
CA PHE A 324 6.69 -36.50 -4.36
C PHE A 324 6.33 -35.34 -3.43
N LEU A 325 6.55 -35.52 -2.13
CA LEU A 325 6.31 -34.51 -1.10
C LEU A 325 7.64 -33.98 -0.58
N HIS A 326 7.92 -32.70 -0.81
CA HIS A 326 9.12 -32.03 -0.32
C HIS A 326 8.75 -31.00 0.75
N GLN A 327 9.39 -31.10 1.90
CA GLN A 327 9.32 -30.09 2.96
C GLN A 327 10.66 -29.34 3.01
N PRO A 328 10.71 -28.04 2.65
CA PRO A 328 11.92 -27.26 2.81
C PRO A 328 12.35 -27.26 4.27
N GLN A 329 13.56 -27.76 4.54
CA GLN A 329 14.13 -27.75 5.88
C GLN A 329 14.49 -26.33 6.30
N ALA A 330 14.45 -26.08 7.61
CA ALA A 330 15.04 -24.87 8.19
C ALA A 330 16.51 -24.75 7.76
N LEU A 331 16.98 -23.53 7.50
CA LEU A 331 18.36 -23.29 7.13
C LEU A 331 19.28 -23.76 8.26
N LYS A 332 20.34 -24.48 7.89
CA LYS A 332 21.40 -24.87 8.84
C LYS A 332 22.06 -23.61 9.39
N GLU A 333 22.72 -23.72 10.55
CA GLU A 333 23.37 -22.57 11.20
C GLU A 333 24.34 -21.84 10.27
N ASN A 334 25.13 -22.59 9.49
CA ASN A 334 26.08 -22.02 8.53
C ASN A 334 25.38 -21.26 7.40
N ASP A 335 24.33 -21.83 6.81
CA ASP A 335 23.54 -21.20 5.75
C ASP A 335 22.78 -19.97 6.27
N SER A 336 22.27 -20.05 7.50
CA SER A 336 21.60 -18.96 8.20
C SER A 336 22.55 -17.80 8.45
N TRP A 337 23.76 -18.08 8.93
CA TRP A 337 24.80 -17.07 9.11
C TRP A 337 25.24 -16.48 7.77
N GLU A 338 25.45 -17.29 6.74
CA GLU A 338 25.83 -16.80 5.40
C GLU A 338 24.76 -15.85 4.83
N LEU A 339 23.47 -16.22 4.94
CA LEU A 339 22.37 -15.37 4.51
C LEU A 339 22.32 -14.05 5.30
N PHE A 340 22.49 -14.13 6.62
CA PHE A 340 22.51 -12.98 7.51
C PHE A 340 23.69 -12.04 7.22
N GLU A 341 24.90 -12.58 7.11
CA GLU A 341 26.14 -11.83 6.90
C GLU A 341 26.11 -11.06 5.57
N LYS A 342 25.59 -11.69 4.52
CA LYS A 342 25.40 -11.06 3.19
C LYS A 342 24.48 -9.84 3.21
N ILE A 343 23.69 -9.64 4.26
CA ILE A 343 22.74 -8.52 4.38
C ILE A 343 23.21 -7.54 5.47
N ALA A 344 23.49 -8.03 6.68
CA ALA A 344 23.78 -7.18 7.84
C ALA A 344 25.19 -6.59 7.84
N ILE A 345 26.17 -7.31 7.26
CA ILE A 345 27.60 -7.00 7.39
C ILE A 345 28.25 -6.72 6.02
N SER A 346 27.53 -6.94 4.91
CA SER A 346 28.03 -6.70 3.56
C SER A 346 28.59 -5.27 3.41
N GLY A 347 29.86 -5.15 3.06
CA GLY A 347 30.55 -3.86 2.87
C GLY A 347 31.36 -3.35 4.08
N ARG A 348 31.39 -4.07 5.21
CA ARG A 348 32.26 -3.77 6.37
C ARG A 348 33.60 -4.50 6.35
N ILE A 349 33.97 -5.02 5.18
CA ILE A 349 35.21 -5.75 4.93
C ILE A 349 36.36 -4.74 5.03
N GLY A 350 36.90 -4.56 6.23
CA GLY A 350 37.91 -3.56 6.55
C GLY A 350 37.82 -2.98 7.98
N GLU A 351 36.78 -3.29 8.75
CA GLU A 351 36.69 -2.95 10.18
C GLU A 351 37.65 -3.79 11.04
N ASP A 352 38.01 -3.29 12.22
CA ASP A 352 38.84 -3.98 13.22
C ASP A 352 38.30 -5.40 13.47
N SER A 353 39.20 -6.39 13.44
CA SER A 353 38.91 -7.81 13.66
C SER A 353 38.12 -8.05 14.95
N GLY A 354 38.37 -7.24 15.99
CA GLY A 354 37.62 -7.30 17.25
C GLY A 354 36.15 -6.88 17.15
N VAL A 355 35.85 -5.85 16.35
CA VAL A 355 34.47 -5.34 16.15
C VAL A 355 33.64 -6.34 15.37
N TYR A 356 34.19 -6.88 14.28
CA TYR A 356 33.53 -7.92 13.50
C TYR A 356 33.24 -9.15 14.36
N LYS A 357 34.21 -9.59 15.18
CA LYS A 357 34.02 -10.73 16.09
C LYS A 357 32.85 -10.51 17.05
N LYS A 358 32.76 -9.33 17.68
CA LYS A 358 31.68 -9.04 18.63
C LYS A 358 30.31 -8.93 17.95
N MET A 359 30.23 -8.32 16.76
CA MET A 359 29.00 -8.30 15.96
C MET A 359 28.58 -9.71 15.54
N LYS A 360 29.55 -10.55 15.17
CA LYS A 360 29.30 -11.95 14.84
C LYS A 360 28.72 -12.75 16.01
N GLU A 361 29.30 -12.60 17.20
CA GLU A 361 28.78 -13.23 18.42
C GLU A 361 27.32 -12.83 18.69
N LEU A 362 27.03 -11.52 18.71
CA LEU A 362 25.66 -11.01 18.91
C LEU A 362 24.69 -11.48 17.81
N GLY A 363 25.13 -11.48 16.56
CA GLY A 363 24.34 -11.93 15.43
C GLY A 363 23.96 -13.41 15.54
N ILE A 364 24.92 -14.27 15.89
CA ILE A 364 24.67 -15.70 16.10
C ILE A 364 23.70 -15.93 17.26
N GLU A 365 23.83 -15.19 18.36
CA GLU A 365 22.91 -15.28 19.50
C GLU A 365 21.47 -14.94 19.09
N MET A 366 21.25 -13.84 18.36
CA MET A 366 19.92 -13.45 17.88
C MET A 366 19.36 -14.43 16.83
N LEU A 367 20.21 -14.98 15.96
CA LEU A 367 19.80 -15.94 14.92
C LEU A 367 19.24 -17.24 15.47
N ARG A 368 19.69 -17.68 16.66
CA ARG A 368 19.13 -18.87 17.32
C ARG A 368 17.62 -18.75 17.55
N HIS A 369 17.13 -17.54 17.77
CA HIS A 369 15.70 -17.27 17.95
C HIS A 369 14.91 -17.20 16.64
N CYS A 370 15.58 -17.25 15.47
CA CYS A 370 14.92 -17.27 14.15
C CYS A 370 14.59 -18.69 13.66
N ALA A 371 15.00 -19.73 14.39
CA ALA A 371 14.74 -21.15 14.08
C ALA A 371 15.08 -21.57 12.62
N GLY A 372 16.08 -20.91 12.00
CA GLY A 372 16.48 -21.18 10.62
C GLY A 372 15.47 -20.73 9.55
N LEU A 373 14.46 -19.91 9.90
CA LEU A 373 13.47 -19.41 8.95
C LEU A 373 14.05 -18.28 8.08
N PRO A 374 14.12 -18.41 6.74
CA PRO A 374 14.72 -17.40 5.87
C PRO A 374 14.13 -16.00 6.05
N LEU A 375 12.80 -15.86 6.16
CA LEU A 375 12.16 -14.56 6.35
C LEU A 375 12.60 -13.88 7.65
N ALA A 376 12.63 -14.62 8.76
CA ALA A 376 13.07 -14.07 10.06
C ALA A 376 14.54 -13.62 9.98
N ILE A 377 15.39 -14.43 9.35
CA ILE A 377 16.81 -14.13 9.17
C ILE A 377 17.02 -12.84 8.37
N ILE A 378 16.37 -12.69 7.20
CA ILE A 378 16.57 -11.50 6.35
C ILE A 378 16.02 -10.22 7.00
N VAL A 379 14.91 -10.32 7.76
CA VAL A 379 14.33 -9.17 8.45
C VAL A 379 15.22 -8.73 9.62
N LEU A 380 15.71 -9.67 10.43
CA LEU A 380 16.68 -9.38 11.50
C LEU A 380 17.96 -8.77 10.93
N ALA A 381 18.49 -9.34 9.84
CA ALA A 381 19.66 -8.81 9.17
C ALA A 381 19.42 -7.38 8.63
N GLY A 382 18.24 -7.12 8.06
CA GLY A 382 17.85 -5.78 7.58
C GLY A 382 17.75 -4.73 8.69
N VAL A 383 17.28 -5.11 9.89
CA VAL A 383 17.28 -4.24 11.09
C VAL A 383 18.72 -3.88 11.47
N LEU A 384 19.63 -4.87 11.47
CA LEU A 384 21.02 -4.70 11.90
C LEU A 384 21.93 -4.05 10.86
N ALA A 385 21.60 -4.15 9.56
CA ALA A 385 22.38 -3.58 8.46
C ALA A 385 22.64 -2.08 8.62
N ARG A 386 21.70 -1.36 9.26
CA ARG A 386 21.81 0.09 9.50
C ARG A 386 22.55 0.48 10.78
N LYS A 387 22.89 -0.50 11.64
CA LYS A 387 23.49 -0.25 12.96
C LYS A 387 25.00 -0.18 12.87
N LYS A 388 25.58 1.00 13.08
CA LYS A 388 26.98 1.30 12.71
C LYS A 388 28.01 0.75 13.68
N ASN A 389 27.65 0.56 14.94
CA ASN A 389 28.57 0.19 16.00
C ASN A 389 28.02 -0.95 16.86
N VAL A 390 28.89 -1.55 17.66
CA VAL A 390 28.54 -2.67 18.54
C VAL A 390 27.46 -2.30 19.55
N LYS A 391 27.50 -1.09 20.13
CA LYS A 391 26.49 -0.64 21.11
C LYS A 391 25.08 -0.65 20.54
N GLU A 392 24.93 -0.23 19.28
CA GLU A 392 23.65 -0.28 18.59
C GLU A 392 23.17 -1.73 18.36
N TRP A 393 24.09 -2.69 18.14
CA TRP A 393 23.76 -4.11 18.08
C TRP A 393 23.36 -4.66 19.45
N GLU A 394 24.06 -4.28 20.52
CA GLU A 394 23.73 -4.65 21.90
C GLU A 394 22.32 -4.16 22.28
N THR A 395 21.96 -2.93 21.89
CA THR A 395 20.60 -2.40 22.11
C THR A 395 19.53 -3.24 21.39
N VAL A 396 19.80 -3.66 20.14
CA VAL A 396 18.87 -4.53 19.41
C VAL A 396 18.76 -5.90 20.09
N HIS A 397 19.89 -6.47 20.52
CA HIS A 397 19.94 -7.73 21.25
C HIS A 397 19.13 -7.68 22.56
N GLU A 398 19.23 -6.59 23.33
CA GLU A 398 18.40 -6.38 24.53
C GLU A 398 16.90 -6.33 24.19
N ASN A 399 16.54 -5.61 23.11
CA ASN A 399 15.16 -5.53 22.64
C ASN A 399 14.61 -6.87 22.15
N VAL A 400 15.45 -7.75 21.59
CA VAL A 400 15.06 -9.12 21.20
C VAL A 400 14.52 -9.89 22.40
N HIS A 401 15.28 -9.92 23.50
CA HIS A 401 14.88 -10.61 24.74
C HIS A 401 13.57 -10.06 25.31
N GLU A 402 13.40 -8.73 25.25
CA GLU A 402 12.16 -8.09 25.66
C GLU A 402 10.97 -8.48 24.76
N CYS A 403 11.15 -8.50 23.44
CA CYS A 403 10.10 -8.89 22.49
C CYS A 403 9.67 -10.35 22.67
N ILE A 404 10.64 -11.25 22.87
CA ILE A 404 10.38 -12.68 23.11
C ILE A 404 9.62 -12.86 24.42
N ARG A 405 10.08 -12.23 25.51
CA ARG A 405 9.43 -12.30 26.83
C ARG A 405 8.00 -11.75 26.81
N ARG A 406 7.73 -10.71 26.01
CA ARG A 406 6.40 -10.09 25.90
C ARG A 406 5.37 -10.96 25.18
N GLY A 407 5.78 -12.01 24.45
CA GLY A 407 4.92 -13.12 24.04
C GLY A 407 3.55 -12.74 23.44
N LYS A 408 3.46 -11.68 22.62
CA LYS A 408 2.16 -11.18 22.11
C LYS A 408 1.54 -11.98 20.96
N PHE A 409 2.17 -13.08 20.53
CA PHE A 409 1.70 -13.89 19.42
C PHE A 409 1.70 -15.36 19.84
N HIS A 410 0.53 -16.01 19.87
CA HIS A 410 0.42 -17.40 20.28
C HIS A 410 1.17 -18.36 19.33
N GLU A 411 1.61 -19.46 19.93
CA GLU A 411 2.73 -20.32 19.54
C GLU A 411 2.44 -21.37 18.45
N GLN A 412 1.31 -21.38 17.77
CA GLN A 412 0.95 -22.58 16.97
C GLN A 412 1.34 -22.55 15.48
N GLU A 413 1.59 -21.38 14.85
CA GLU A 413 1.86 -21.32 13.39
C GLU A 413 3.09 -20.50 12.95
N TYR A 414 3.76 -19.77 13.86
CA TYR A 414 4.83 -18.80 13.52
C TYR A 414 6.01 -18.80 14.49
N GLU A 415 6.32 -19.96 15.09
CA GLU A 415 7.40 -20.13 16.05
C GLU A 415 8.73 -19.58 15.47
N GLY A 416 9.32 -18.60 16.15
CA GLY A 416 10.61 -17.99 15.77
C GLY A 416 10.57 -16.76 14.85
N ALA A 417 9.45 -16.45 14.16
CA ALA A 417 9.39 -15.29 13.26
C ALA A 417 8.71 -14.06 13.88
N SER A 418 7.70 -14.28 14.73
CA SER A 418 6.78 -13.21 15.12
C SER A 418 7.44 -12.05 15.87
N TRP A 419 8.37 -12.36 16.79
CA TRP A 419 9.12 -11.35 17.53
C TRP A 419 10.01 -10.51 16.59
N VAL A 420 10.62 -11.12 15.57
CA VAL A 420 11.45 -10.41 14.58
C VAL A 420 10.60 -9.46 13.75
N LEU A 421 9.43 -9.92 13.32
CA LEU A 421 8.49 -9.10 12.56
C LEU A 421 8.08 -7.89 13.41
N ALA A 422 7.65 -8.09 14.65
CA ALA A 422 7.30 -6.99 15.56
C ALA A 422 8.47 -6.02 15.79
N LEU A 423 9.67 -6.53 16.07
CA LEU A 423 10.88 -5.75 16.24
C LEU A 423 11.20 -4.91 14.99
N SER A 424 10.98 -5.46 13.80
CA SER A 424 11.25 -4.77 12.53
C SER A 424 10.42 -3.50 12.38
N TYR A 425 9.19 -3.48 12.92
CA TYR A 425 8.33 -2.29 12.97
C TYR A 425 8.74 -1.34 14.10
N ASP A 426 9.06 -1.89 15.27
CA ASP A 426 9.39 -1.09 16.45
C ASP A 426 10.69 -0.29 16.26
N ASP A 427 11.69 -0.89 15.59
CA ASP A 427 12.95 -0.25 15.21
C ASP A 427 12.82 0.75 14.05
N LEU A 428 11.68 0.83 13.35
CA LEU A 428 11.51 1.81 12.28
C LEU A 428 11.64 3.25 12.84
N PRO A 429 12.38 4.13 12.16
CA PRO A 429 12.33 5.55 12.41
C PRO A 429 10.89 6.05 12.33
N TYR A 430 10.51 6.96 13.23
CA TYR A 430 9.12 7.43 13.34
C TYR A 430 8.52 7.85 11.99
N HIS A 431 9.29 8.51 11.12
CA HIS A 431 8.83 8.99 9.82
C HIS A 431 8.54 7.88 8.81
N LEU A 432 9.10 6.68 8.99
CA LEU A 432 8.84 5.52 8.13
C LEU A 432 7.65 4.69 8.59
N LYS A 433 7.27 4.74 9.87
CA LYS A 433 6.14 3.95 10.40
C LYS A 433 4.85 4.22 9.61
N PRO A 434 4.42 5.47 9.34
CA PRO A 434 3.23 5.70 8.51
C PRO A 434 3.39 5.22 7.07
N CYS A 435 4.58 5.33 6.46
CA CYS A 435 4.83 4.85 5.11
C CYS A 435 4.69 3.32 5.03
N PHE A 436 5.20 2.61 6.04
CA PHE A 436 5.08 1.16 6.20
C PHE A 436 3.61 0.74 6.39
N LEU A 437 2.89 1.32 7.36
CA LEU A 437 1.47 1.01 7.59
C LEU A 437 0.60 1.31 6.35
N TYR A 438 0.97 2.34 5.58
CA TYR A 438 0.27 2.67 4.33
C TYR A 438 0.36 1.55 3.29
N LEU A 439 1.34 0.64 3.35
CA LEU A 439 1.42 -0.50 2.43
C LEU A 439 0.34 -1.56 2.72
N GLY A 440 -0.22 -1.60 3.93
CA GLY A 440 -1.20 -2.61 4.34
C GLY A 440 -2.48 -2.59 3.50
N HIS A 441 -2.83 -1.45 2.88
CA HIS A 441 -4.02 -1.37 2.05
C HIS A 441 -3.89 -2.05 0.69
N TYR A 442 -2.68 -2.42 0.24
CA TYR A 442 -2.51 -3.16 -1.01
C TYR A 442 -2.86 -4.64 -0.80
N PRO A 443 -3.30 -5.36 -1.84
CA PRO A 443 -3.43 -6.79 -1.79
C PRO A 443 -2.08 -7.47 -1.54
N GLU A 444 -2.14 -8.72 -1.09
CA GLU A 444 -0.98 -9.57 -0.92
C GLU A 444 -0.27 -9.82 -2.26
N ASP A 445 1.06 -9.78 -2.24
CA ASP A 445 1.93 -9.93 -3.43
C ASP A 445 1.62 -8.94 -4.59
N HIS A 446 0.80 -7.92 -4.33
CA HIS A 446 0.47 -6.90 -5.33
C HIS A 446 1.74 -6.21 -5.79
N GLU A 447 1.91 -6.12 -7.11
CA GLU A 447 3.03 -5.37 -7.67
C GLU A 447 2.73 -3.86 -7.60
N ILE A 448 3.26 -3.22 -6.57
CA ILE A 448 3.01 -1.81 -6.27
C ILE A 448 3.88 -0.96 -7.17
N SER A 449 3.27 -0.06 -7.96
CA SER A 449 4.00 0.95 -8.71
C SER A 449 4.62 1.98 -7.78
N VAL A 450 5.96 2.07 -7.74
CA VAL A 450 6.68 3.06 -6.91
C VAL A 450 6.25 4.47 -7.25
N SER A 451 6.07 4.79 -8.53
CA SER A 451 5.62 6.11 -8.96
C SER A 451 4.22 6.46 -8.46
N SER A 452 3.34 5.48 -8.27
CA SER A 452 1.98 5.71 -7.75
C SER A 452 2.02 5.81 -6.22
N LEU A 453 2.75 4.91 -5.57
CA LEU A 453 2.96 4.90 -4.12
C LEU A 453 3.56 6.23 -3.62
N THR A 454 4.60 6.75 -4.28
CA THR A 454 5.24 8.00 -3.87
C THR A 454 4.26 9.18 -3.96
N LYS A 455 3.42 9.22 -4.99
CA LYS A 455 2.40 10.28 -5.14
C LYS A 455 1.33 10.18 -4.06
N LEU A 456 0.92 8.95 -3.69
CA LEU A 456 -0.02 8.73 -2.60
C LEU A 456 0.57 9.15 -1.25
N TRP A 457 1.82 8.79 -0.93
CA TRP A 457 2.48 9.23 0.31
C TRP A 457 2.64 10.76 0.38
N VAL A 458 2.94 11.40 -0.74
CA VAL A 458 3.01 12.87 -0.84
C VAL A 458 1.62 13.50 -0.63
N ALA A 459 0.59 12.99 -1.31
CA ALA A 459 -0.78 13.50 -1.19
C ALA A 459 -1.38 13.29 0.21
N GLU A 460 -1.04 12.19 0.88
CA GLU A 460 -1.41 11.97 2.29
C GLU A 460 -0.82 13.04 3.23
N GLY A 461 0.36 13.55 2.89
CA GLY A 461 1.20 14.34 3.78
C GLY A 461 2.08 13.49 4.71
N LEU A 462 2.39 12.23 4.34
CA LEU A 462 3.37 11.39 5.06
C LEU A 462 4.82 11.82 4.78
N ILE A 463 5.01 12.67 3.77
CA ILE A 463 6.30 13.19 3.35
C ILE A 463 6.29 14.70 3.52
N SER A 464 7.37 15.24 4.12
CA SER A 464 7.55 16.69 4.28
C SER A 464 8.92 17.11 3.80
N LEU A 465 9.02 18.33 3.29
CA LEU A 465 10.30 18.92 2.91
C LEU A 465 11.19 19.09 4.14
N ARG A 466 12.48 18.76 3.98
CA ARG A 466 13.50 19.07 4.99
C ARG A 466 14.08 20.46 4.70
N PRO A 467 14.44 21.25 5.74
CA PRO A 467 15.14 22.51 5.54
C PRO A 467 16.42 22.30 4.72
N ARG A 468 16.69 23.21 3.79
CA ARG A 468 17.83 23.19 2.87
C ARG A 468 19.14 22.87 3.61
N ARG A 469 19.90 21.88 3.13
CA ARG A 469 21.28 21.65 3.59
C ARG A 469 22.31 21.77 2.47
N HIS A 470 21.97 21.47 1.22
CA HIS A 470 22.88 21.54 0.08
C HIS A 470 22.10 21.94 -1.18
N GLY A 471 22.66 22.77 -2.06
CA GLY A 471 21.98 23.51 -3.14
C GLY A 471 21.29 22.72 -4.27
N PHE A 472 20.87 21.48 -4.05
CA PHE A 472 19.98 20.73 -4.95
C PHE A 472 18.54 20.76 -4.41
N GLU A 473 17.57 21.12 -5.26
CA GLU A 473 16.15 21.08 -4.92
C GLU A 473 15.64 19.62 -4.87
N GLU A 474 15.71 19.01 -3.69
CA GLU A 474 15.12 17.70 -3.45
C GLU A 474 13.59 17.80 -3.41
N THR A 475 12.90 17.11 -4.32
CA THR A 475 11.43 17.11 -4.36
C THR A 475 10.84 16.17 -3.30
N MET A 476 9.56 16.36 -2.96
CA MET A 476 8.87 15.44 -2.02
C MET A 476 8.84 14.01 -2.57
N GLU A 477 8.74 13.85 -3.89
CA GLU A 477 8.78 12.55 -4.55
C GLU A 477 10.17 11.89 -4.45
N ASP A 478 11.25 12.66 -4.39
CA ASP A 478 12.61 12.16 -4.15
C ASP A 478 12.77 11.68 -2.69
N ILE A 479 12.26 12.45 -1.73
CA ILE A 479 12.23 12.06 -0.31
C ILE A 479 11.40 10.79 -0.12
N ALA A 480 10.24 10.70 -0.78
CA ALA A 480 9.39 9.51 -0.76
C ALA A 480 10.12 8.28 -1.28
N ARG A 481 10.89 8.41 -2.37
CA ARG A 481 11.72 7.31 -2.88
C ARG A 481 12.83 6.92 -1.92
N LYS A 482 13.47 7.88 -1.23
CA LYS A 482 14.44 7.57 -0.17
C LYS A 482 13.81 6.80 1.00
N CYS A 483 12.59 7.17 1.40
CA CYS A 483 11.85 6.44 2.43
C CYS A 483 11.57 4.99 1.99
N LEU A 484 11.16 4.79 0.74
CA LEU A 484 10.98 3.46 0.17
C LEU A 484 12.29 2.67 0.11
N SER A 485 13.38 3.29 -0.33
CA SER A 485 14.71 2.67 -0.37
C SER A 485 15.13 2.20 1.02
N GLU A 486 14.89 3.00 2.06
CA GLU A 486 15.20 2.57 3.43
C GLU A 486 14.34 1.38 3.88
N LEU A 487 13.05 1.35 3.55
CA LEU A 487 12.19 0.19 3.83
C LEU A 487 12.67 -1.08 3.09
N VAL A 488 13.20 -0.92 1.87
CA VAL A 488 13.80 -2.01 1.08
C VAL A 488 15.11 -2.49 1.70
N GLU A 489 15.98 -1.57 2.11
CA GLU A 489 17.25 -1.86 2.78
C GLU A 489 17.05 -2.56 4.13
N ARG A 490 15.91 -2.32 4.79
CA ARG A 490 15.47 -3.02 6.02
C ARG A 490 14.79 -4.36 5.77
N CYS A 491 14.69 -4.81 4.52
CA CYS A 491 14.07 -6.07 4.09
C CYS A 491 12.58 -6.23 4.43
N VAL A 492 11.90 -5.17 4.88
CA VAL A 492 10.44 -5.17 5.11
C VAL A 492 9.65 -4.91 3.82
N VAL A 493 10.32 -4.42 2.77
CA VAL A 493 9.75 -4.25 1.42
C VAL A 493 10.67 -4.91 0.40
N GLN A 494 10.08 -5.69 -0.51
CA GLN A 494 10.81 -6.38 -1.57
C GLN A 494 10.82 -5.54 -2.86
N VAL A 495 11.94 -5.58 -3.58
CA VAL A 495 12.04 -4.99 -4.92
C VAL A 495 11.30 -5.88 -5.92
N GLY A 496 10.42 -5.27 -6.72
CA GLY A 496 9.75 -5.94 -7.82
C GLY A 496 10.58 -5.87 -9.11
N ARG A 497 10.41 -4.80 -9.87
CA ARG A 497 11.12 -4.53 -11.13
C ARG A 497 12.00 -3.31 -10.98
N ASN A 498 13.23 -3.42 -11.50
CA ASN A 498 14.12 -2.29 -11.70
C ASN A 498 13.93 -1.71 -13.11
N GLY A 499 14.13 -0.40 -13.24
CA GLY A 499 14.26 0.26 -14.53
C GLY A 499 15.66 0.09 -15.11
N SER A 500 15.82 0.51 -16.37
CA SER A 500 17.11 0.51 -17.07
C SER A 500 18.21 1.29 -16.33
N THR A 501 17.84 2.30 -15.55
CA THR A 501 18.77 3.11 -14.74
C THR A 501 19.03 2.55 -13.34
N GLY A 502 18.61 1.32 -13.05
CA GLY A 502 18.70 0.71 -11.71
C GLY A 502 17.66 1.24 -10.70
N THR A 503 16.84 2.21 -11.09
CA THR A 503 15.77 2.75 -10.23
C THR A 503 14.66 1.74 -10.00
N ILE A 504 14.17 1.64 -8.75
CA ILE A 504 13.05 0.74 -8.40
C ILE A 504 11.77 1.26 -9.07
N LYS A 505 11.17 0.46 -9.97
CA LYS A 505 9.91 0.79 -10.65
C LYS A 505 8.69 0.21 -9.94
N THR A 506 8.84 -0.99 -9.38
CA THR A 506 7.81 -1.63 -8.58
C THR A 506 8.37 -2.26 -7.32
N CYS A 507 7.56 -2.39 -6.29
CA CYS A 507 7.87 -3.06 -5.03
C CYS A 507 6.73 -4.01 -4.61
N ARG A 508 6.99 -4.85 -3.62
CA ARG A 508 6.03 -5.79 -3.02
C ARG A 508 6.24 -5.86 -1.51
N ILE A 509 5.22 -6.30 -0.79
CA ILE A 509 5.28 -6.60 0.64
C ILE A 509 5.06 -8.10 0.81
N HIS A 510 5.90 -8.75 1.63
CA HIS A 510 5.71 -10.16 1.96
C HIS A 510 4.45 -10.31 2.83
N ASP A 511 3.74 -11.41 2.69
CA ASP A 511 2.46 -11.67 3.37
C ASP A 511 2.51 -11.49 4.89
N LEU A 512 3.45 -12.12 5.60
CA LEU A 512 3.63 -11.97 7.05
C LEU A 512 3.98 -10.54 7.47
N ILE A 513 4.70 -9.79 6.62
CA ILE A 513 5.00 -8.37 6.88
C ILE A 513 3.75 -7.51 6.66
N ARG A 514 2.92 -7.86 5.67
CA ARG A 514 1.62 -7.22 5.43
C ARG A 514 0.67 -7.49 6.59
N ASP A 515 0.64 -8.71 7.11
CA ASP A 515 -0.18 -9.07 8.27
C ASP A 515 0.23 -8.24 9.49
N LEU A 516 1.54 -8.09 9.73
CA LEU A 516 2.05 -7.16 10.72
C LEU A 516 1.59 -5.71 10.45
N CYS A 517 1.65 -5.23 9.20
CA CYS A 517 1.14 -3.90 8.84
C CYS A 517 -0.33 -3.74 9.22
N LEU A 518 -1.17 -4.75 8.99
CA LEU A 518 -2.60 -4.70 9.27
C LEU A 518 -2.86 -4.69 10.77
N ILE A 519 -2.19 -5.55 11.54
CA ILE A 519 -2.27 -5.59 13.00
C ILE A 519 -1.87 -4.22 13.57
N LYS A 520 -0.72 -3.69 13.15
CA LYS A 520 -0.24 -2.38 13.61
C LYS A 520 -1.12 -1.23 13.12
N ALA A 521 -1.72 -1.33 11.94
CA ALA A 521 -2.66 -0.31 11.45
C ALA A 521 -3.97 -0.32 12.23
N GLU A 522 -4.43 -1.49 12.68
CA GLU A 522 -5.63 -1.64 13.52
C GLU A 522 -5.39 -1.11 14.94
N GLU A 523 -4.29 -1.52 15.59
CA GLU A 523 -3.85 -1.00 16.90
C GLU A 523 -3.79 0.54 16.90
N GLU A 524 -3.34 1.11 15.79
CA GLU A 524 -3.12 2.54 15.63
C GLU A 524 -4.30 3.27 14.96
N SER A 525 -5.41 2.58 14.67
CA SER A 525 -6.57 3.13 13.91
C SER A 525 -6.16 3.89 12.64
N PHE A 526 -5.07 3.47 12.00
CA PHE A 526 -4.40 4.19 10.92
C PHE A 526 -5.10 4.02 9.56
N LEU A 527 -5.58 2.81 9.30
CA LEU A 527 -6.19 2.36 8.06
C LEU A 527 -7.28 1.34 8.37
N GLN A 528 -8.39 1.44 7.64
CA GLN A 528 -9.45 0.42 7.64
C GLN A 528 -9.60 -0.15 6.23
N ILE A 529 -9.80 -1.46 6.17
CA ILE A 529 -10.12 -2.18 4.93
C ILE A 529 -11.59 -2.60 5.00
N GLY A 530 -12.36 -2.21 3.98
CA GLY A 530 -13.76 -2.58 3.80
C GLY A 530 -13.93 -3.54 2.61
N HIS A 531 -14.89 -4.46 2.75
CA HIS A 531 -15.39 -5.35 1.68
C HIS A 531 -16.89 -5.09 1.47
N SER A 532 -17.41 -5.43 0.28
CA SER A 532 -18.77 -5.23 -0.28
C SER A 532 -19.95 -4.82 0.65
N LEU A 533 -20.88 -4.04 0.08
CA LEU A 533 -22.08 -3.48 0.71
C LEU A 533 -23.34 -3.95 -0.05
N HIS A 534 -24.16 -4.81 0.56
CA HIS A 534 -25.47 -5.22 0.05
C HIS A 534 -26.62 -4.50 0.77
N GLU A 535 -27.69 -4.16 0.04
CA GLU A 535 -28.86 -3.42 0.54
C GLU A 535 -29.64 -4.12 1.67
N ASN A 536 -29.55 -5.46 1.76
CA ASN A 536 -30.35 -6.27 2.68
C ASN A 536 -29.76 -6.44 4.10
N GLU A 537 -28.57 -5.91 4.39
CA GLU A 537 -28.01 -5.84 5.75
C GLU A 537 -28.17 -4.43 6.36
N SER A 538 -29.35 -3.85 6.18
CA SER A 538 -29.71 -2.50 6.65
C SER A 538 -29.85 -2.35 8.17
N THR A 539 -29.24 -3.24 8.96
CA THR A 539 -29.26 -3.12 10.44
C THR A 539 -27.96 -3.39 11.19
N ASN A 540 -26.82 -3.67 10.55
CA ASN A 540 -25.53 -3.69 11.27
C ASN A 540 -24.37 -3.08 10.44
N MET A 541 -24.05 -1.84 10.81
CA MET A 541 -22.92 -1.02 10.36
C MET A 541 -21.59 -1.81 10.35
N PHE A 542 -20.83 -1.75 9.24
CA PHE A 542 -19.40 -2.11 9.17
C PHE A 542 -18.96 -3.49 9.68
N THR A 543 -19.74 -4.57 9.46
CA THR A 543 -19.36 -5.92 9.93
C THR A 543 -19.42 -6.99 8.84
N SER A 544 -18.28 -7.25 8.19
CA SER A 544 -17.92 -8.62 7.79
C SER A 544 -16.44 -8.86 8.09
N SER A 545 -16.11 -8.82 9.38
CA SER A 545 -15.19 -9.78 10.01
C SER A 545 -15.49 -9.75 11.51
N MET A 546 -16.36 -10.64 11.99
CA MET A 546 -16.53 -10.84 13.43
C MET A 546 -15.33 -11.57 14.00
N VAL A 547 -14.30 -10.80 14.34
CA VAL A 547 -13.71 -10.91 15.68
C VAL A 547 -14.61 -10.06 16.56
N ALA A 548 -14.75 -10.39 17.83
CA ALA A 548 -15.18 -9.40 18.81
C ALA A 548 -14.14 -8.26 18.83
N LYS A 549 -14.21 -7.33 17.88
CA LYS A 549 -13.19 -6.30 17.66
C LYS A 549 -13.43 -5.19 18.68
N ALA A 550 -12.43 -4.96 19.51
CA ALA A 550 -12.32 -3.78 20.34
C ALA A 550 -12.68 -2.54 19.52
N THR A 551 -13.54 -1.67 20.08
CA THR A 551 -13.87 -0.38 19.50
C THR A 551 -12.58 0.34 19.09
N PRO A 552 -12.46 0.87 17.85
CA PRO A 552 -11.27 1.59 17.44
C PRO A 552 -10.91 2.66 18.47
N LEU A 553 -9.66 2.63 18.96
CA LEU A 553 -9.17 3.57 19.97
C LEU A 553 -9.18 5.02 19.47
N GLY A 554 -9.25 5.24 18.15
CA GLY A 554 -9.37 6.57 17.54
C GLY A 554 -10.10 6.58 16.20
N LYS A 555 -10.16 7.77 15.58
CA LYS A 555 -10.86 8.03 14.31
C LYS A 555 -10.12 7.41 13.13
N VAL A 556 -10.83 6.61 12.33
CA VAL A 556 -10.32 6.12 11.04
C VAL A 556 -10.28 7.25 10.01
N ARG A 557 -9.10 7.48 9.42
CA ARG A 557 -8.88 8.55 8.42
C ARG A 557 -8.55 8.03 7.02
N ARG A 558 -8.29 6.74 6.87
CA ARG A 558 -7.94 6.11 5.60
C ARG A 558 -8.79 4.87 5.42
N LEU A 559 -9.49 4.81 4.30
CA LEU A 559 -10.38 3.72 3.96
C LEU A 559 -9.98 3.16 2.59
N ALA A 560 -9.68 1.87 2.56
CA ALA A 560 -9.52 1.12 1.33
C ALA A 560 -10.70 0.17 1.18
N ILE A 561 -11.36 0.20 0.03
CA ILE A 561 -12.55 -0.60 -0.25
C ILE A 561 -12.24 -1.50 -1.42
N TYR A 562 -12.52 -2.76 -1.19
CA TYR A 562 -12.49 -3.77 -2.21
C TYR A 562 -13.90 -4.18 -2.56
N LEU A 563 -14.26 -3.97 -3.81
CA LEU A 563 -15.61 -4.20 -4.29
C LEU A 563 -15.73 -5.61 -4.83
N ASP A 564 -16.83 -6.26 -4.46
CA ASP A 564 -17.27 -7.50 -5.10
C ASP A 564 -18.07 -7.18 -6.37
N GLU A 565 -18.25 -8.16 -7.26
CA GLU A 565 -18.99 -8.06 -8.52
C GLU A 565 -20.39 -7.45 -8.31
N ASN A 566 -21.05 -7.77 -7.20
CA ASN A 566 -22.45 -7.44 -6.91
C ASN A 566 -22.64 -6.26 -5.94
N ALA A 567 -21.60 -5.47 -5.64
CA ALA A 567 -21.74 -4.35 -4.71
C ALA A 567 -22.70 -3.26 -5.27
N ASP A 568 -23.71 -2.86 -4.49
CA ASP A 568 -24.77 -1.96 -4.96
C ASP A 568 -24.38 -0.47 -4.92
N TRP A 569 -23.38 -0.07 -4.13
CA TRP A 569 -22.94 1.33 -3.99
C TRP A 569 -21.46 1.50 -3.62
N LEU A 570 -20.88 2.64 -4.06
CA LEU A 570 -19.63 3.18 -3.50
C LEU A 570 -19.99 4.04 -2.26
N VAL A 571 -19.12 4.07 -1.25
CA VAL A 571 -19.48 4.45 0.13
C VAL A 571 -20.47 5.64 0.28
N SER A 572 -21.64 5.36 0.87
CA SER A 572 -22.69 6.24 1.35
C SER A 572 -22.20 7.14 2.48
N SER A 573 -22.41 8.44 2.31
CA SER A 573 -22.12 9.52 3.25
C SER A 573 -23.00 9.53 4.50
N ARG A 574 -23.67 8.42 4.84
CA ARG A 574 -24.70 8.38 5.89
C ARG A 574 -24.17 8.03 7.28
N GLY A 575 -22.86 7.80 7.44
CA GLY A 575 -22.23 7.52 8.74
C GLY A 575 -21.38 8.67 9.30
N GLU A 576 -21.19 8.70 10.62
CA GLU A 576 -20.33 9.65 11.36
C GLU A 576 -18.86 9.69 10.87
N THR A 577 -18.42 8.68 10.11
CA THR A 577 -17.05 8.50 9.60
C THR A 577 -16.69 9.41 8.41
N SER A 578 -17.65 10.03 7.71
CA SER A 578 -17.34 10.81 6.48
C SER A 578 -16.65 12.16 6.76
N GLY A 579 -16.83 12.72 7.96
CA GLY A 579 -16.35 14.06 8.30
C GLY A 579 -14.83 14.19 8.45
N HIS A 580 -14.15 13.09 8.78
CA HIS A 580 -12.71 13.07 9.13
C HIS A 580 -11.86 12.24 8.16
N LEU A 581 -12.48 11.61 7.17
CA LEU A 581 -11.81 10.77 6.19
C LEU A 581 -10.92 11.62 5.27
N ARG A 582 -9.63 11.26 5.23
CA ARG A 582 -8.62 11.89 4.37
C ARG A 582 -8.35 11.09 3.10
N SER A 583 -8.59 9.78 3.10
CA SER A 583 -8.32 8.95 1.93
C SER A 583 -9.34 7.87 1.70
N LEU A 584 -9.72 7.75 0.43
CA LEU A 584 -10.68 6.79 -0.07
C LEU A 584 -10.12 6.12 -1.32
N LEU A 585 -9.75 4.85 -1.19
CA LEU A 585 -9.11 4.07 -2.23
C LEU A 585 -10.01 2.91 -2.64
N TYR A 586 -10.35 2.81 -3.92
CA TYR A 586 -11.10 1.67 -4.46
C TYR A 586 -10.20 0.73 -5.27
N TYR A 587 -10.46 -0.55 -5.09
CA TYR A 587 -9.76 -1.65 -5.73
C TYR A 587 -10.76 -2.63 -6.38
N ASP A 588 -10.27 -3.43 -7.33
CA ASP A 588 -11.01 -4.49 -8.04
C ASP A 588 -12.30 -4.07 -8.80
N LEU A 589 -12.35 -2.79 -9.17
CA LEU A 589 -13.42 -2.18 -9.99
C LEU A 589 -13.61 -2.79 -11.40
N ARG A 590 -12.72 -3.70 -11.84
CA ARG A 590 -12.78 -4.32 -13.17
C ARG A 590 -13.87 -5.38 -13.27
N GLU A 591 -14.13 -6.09 -12.19
CA GLU A 591 -15.12 -7.17 -12.12
C GLU A 591 -16.47 -6.66 -11.60
N TRP A 592 -16.47 -5.50 -10.97
CA TRP A 592 -17.67 -4.82 -10.47
C TRP A 592 -18.73 -4.56 -11.55
N ARG A 593 -19.97 -4.95 -11.26
CA ARG A 593 -21.17 -4.80 -12.10
C ARG A 593 -22.34 -4.28 -11.24
N PRO A 594 -22.42 -2.97 -10.99
CA PRO A 594 -23.46 -2.41 -10.16
C PRO A 594 -24.85 -2.62 -10.78
N THR A 595 -25.81 -2.96 -9.94
CA THR A 595 -27.22 -3.16 -10.30
C THR A 595 -27.93 -1.85 -10.67
N SER A 596 -27.45 -0.70 -10.17
CA SER A 596 -28.09 0.62 -10.32
C SER A 596 -27.17 1.68 -10.95
N LYS A 597 -27.71 2.41 -11.94
CA LYS A 597 -26.97 3.34 -12.83
C LYS A 597 -26.68 4.73 -12.22
N LYS A 598 -27.45 5.19 -11.23
CA LYS A 598 -27.52 6.63 -10.83
C LYS A 598 -26.81 7.01 -9.52
N LEU A 599 -26.34 6.05 -8.73
CA LEU A 599 -26.03 6.30 -7.30
C LEU A 599 -24.55 6.17 -6.91
N LEU A 600 -23.65 6.01 -7.89
CA LEU A 600 -22.28 5.59 -7.59
C LEU A 600 -21.42 6.68 -6.94
N LEU A 601 -21.63 7.97 -7.27
CA LEU A 601 -20.76 9.06 -6.76
C LEU A 601 -21.53 10.23 -6.12
N SER A 602 -22.87 10.18 -6.09
CA SER A 602 -23.70 11.14 -5.34
C SER A 602 -23.35 11.29 -3.86
N PRO A 603 -22.80 10.28 -3.14
CA PRO A 603 -22.40 10.45 -1.73
C PRO A 603 -21.10 11.24 -1.50
N LEU A 604 -20.38 11.67 -2.54
CA LEU A 604 -19.10 12.37 -2.36
C LEU A 604 -19.21 13.71 -1.59
N THR A 605 -20.42 14.26 -1.45
CA THR A 605 -20.69 15.52 -0.73
C THR A 605 -20.42 15.47 0.77
N GLY A 606 -20.36 14.26 1.37
CA GLY A 606 -20.15 14.08 2.81
C GLY A 606 -18.70 14.27 3.28
N PHE A 607 -17.73 14.31 2.37
CA PHE A 607 -16.31 14.31 2.72
C PHE A 607 -15.72 15.73 2.77
N LYS A 608 -15.41 16.21 3.97
CA LYS A 608 -14.94 17.58 4.19
C LYS A 608 -13.42 17.76 4.04
N VAL A 609 -12.65 16.72 4.36
CA VAL A 609 -11.18 16.80 4.49
C VAL A 609 -10.44 15.79 3.60
N LEU A 610 -11.12 15.25 2.58
CA LEU A 610 -10.54 14.22 1.70
C LEU A 610 -9.38 14.80 0.89
N ARG A 611 -8.23 14.14 0.99
CA ARG A 611 -6.99 14.40 0.25
C ARG A 611 -6.79 13.44 -0.92
N ILE A 612 -7.26 12.20 -0.81
CA ILE A 612 -7.06 11.18 -1.84
C ILE A 612 -8.38 10.54 -2.23
N LEU A 613 -8.67 10.55 -3.53
CA LEU A 613 -9.73 9.76 -4.15
C LEU A 613 -9.14 8.95 -5.31
N LYS A 614 -9.12 7.63 -5.18
CA LYS A 614 -8.65 6.71 -6.21
C LYS A 614 -9.80 5.80 -6.67
N LEU A 615 -10.22 6.00 -7.92
CA LEU A 615 -11.34 5.34 -8.59
C LEU A 615 -10.89 4.76 -9.94
N GLU A 616 -9.96 3.81 -9.90
CA GLU A 616 -9.29 3.29 -11.11
C GLU A 616 -9.94 2.01 -11.63
N GLY A 617 -10.15 1.93 -12.94
CA GLY A 617 -10.54 0.69 -13.61
C GLY A 617 -12.03 0.37 -13.57
N VAL A 618 -12.90 1.38 -13.41
CA VAL A 618 -14.36 1.20 -13.51
C VAL A 618 -14.73 0.59 -14.87
N ASN A 619 -15.34 -0.60 -14.82
CA ASN A 619 -15.54 -1.55 -15.93
C ASN A 619 -16.27 -0.97 -17.17
N GLU A 620 -15.92 -1.51 -18.35
CA GLU A 620 -16.54 -1.22 -19.67
C GLU A 620 -17.96 -1.78 -19.80
N LYS A 621 -18.29 -2.84 -19.07
CA LYS A 621 -19.64 -3.44 -19.07
C LYS A 621 -20.68 -2.60 -18.32
N VAL A 622 -20.22 -1.61 -17.55
CA VAL A 622 -21.08 -0.63 -16.89
C VAL A 622 -21.30 0.52 -17.88
N GLU A 623 -22.56 0.86 -18.13
CA GLU A 623 -22.89 2.09 -18.85
C GLU A 623 -22.16 3.29 -18.21
N VAL A 624 -21.83 4.26 -19.04
CA VAL A 624 -21.03 5.45 -18.73
C VAL A 624 -21.28 6.03 -17.32
N VAL A 625 -20.20 6.22 -16.55
CA VAL A 625 -20.25 6.81 -15.20
C VAL A 625 -19.93 8.29 -15.25
N GLU A 626 -20.81 9.13 -14.71
CA GLU A 626 -20.57 10.57 -14.60
C GLU A 626 -19.80 10.91 -13.32
N LEU A 627 -18.76 11.73 -13.44
CA LEU A 627 -18.09 12.33 -12.28
C LEU A 627 -18.89 13.57 -11.86
N PRO A 628 -19.53 13.60 -10.69
CA PRO A 628 -20.39 14.70 -10.28
C PRO A 628 -19.61 16.01 -10.13
N SER A 629 -20.26 17.14 -10.45
CA SER A 629 -19.66 18.47 -10.35
C SER A 629 -19.24 18.84 -8.92
N GLU A 630 -19.89 18.21 -7.93
CA GLU A 630 -19.66 18.29 -6.50
C GLU A 630 -18.24 17.90 -6.09
N ILE A 631 -17.51 17.16 -6.94
CA ILE A 631 -16.07 16.90 -6.75
C ILE A 631 -15.29 18.20 -6.51
N GLY A 632 -15.70 19.31 -7.13
CA GLY A 632 -15.06 20.62 -6.96
C GLY A 632 -15.21 21.22 -5.55
N ASN A 633 -16.08 20.67 -4.70
CA ASN A 633 -16.22 21.08 -3.30
C ASN A 633 -15.16 20.46 -2.39
N MET A 634 -14.44 19.43 -2.87
CA MET A 634 -13.43 18.70 -2.12
C MET A 634 -12.09 19.45 -2.13
N VAL A 635 -12.07 20.68 -1.61
CA VAL A 635 -10.94 21.61 -1.73
C VAL A 635 -9.62 21.11 -1.12
N HIS A 636 -9.68 20.11 -0.24
CA HIS A 636 -8.52 19.44 0.34
C HIS A 636 -7.89 18.38 -0.56
N LEU A 637 -8.53 18.04 -1.68
CA LEU A 637 -8.10 16.96 -2.55
C LEU A 637 -6.74 17.27 -3.16
N ARG A 638 -5.79 16.35 -2.99
CA ARG A 638 -4.41 16.40 -3.46
C ARG A 638 -4.14 15.33 -4.52
N PHE A 639 -4.89 14.23 -4.51
CA PHE A 639 -4.78 13.16 -5.49
C PHE A 639 -6.17 12.74 -5.98
N LEU A 640 -6.36 12.81 -7.31
CA LEU A 640 -7.52 12.27 -8.00
C LEU A 640 -7.03 11.36 -9.12
N SER A 641 -7.47 10.10 -9.10
CA SER A 641 -7.25 9.16 -10.21
C SER A 641 -8.55 8.48 -10.62
N VAL A 642 -8.86 8.59 -11.90
CA VAL A 642 -9.96 7.88 -12.58
C VAL A 642 -9.45 7.06 -13.75
N ARG A 643 -8.18 6.64 -13.66
CA ARG A 643 -7.48 5.94 -14.73
C ARG A 643 -8.23 4.69 -15.16
N SER A 644 -8.29 4.47 -16.47
CA SER A 644 -8.90 3.28 -17.08
C SER A 644 -10.37 3.07 -16.73
N SER A 645 -11.07 4.13 -16.31
CA SER A 645 -12.50 4.13 -15.97
C SER A 645 -13.35 4.63 -17.14
N ASN A 646 -14.59 4.14 -17.23
CA ASN A 646 -15.58 4.54 -18.25
C ASN A 646 -16.28 5.87 -17.92
N ILE A 647 -15.52 6.96 -17.77
CA ILE A 647 -16.04 8.31 -17.49
C ILE A 647 -16.16 9.11 -18.79
N ASN A 648 -17.27 9.82 -19.01
CA ASN A 648 -17.56 10.61 -20.22
C ASN A 648 -17.45 12.13 -20.08
N THR A 649 -17.26 12.64 -18.86
CA THR A 649 -17.33 14.06 -18.56
C THR A 649 -16.09 14.49 -17.77
N PHE A 650 -15.54 15.65 -18.15
CA PHE A 650 -14.55 16.36 -17.34
C PHE A 650 -15.25 17.55 -16.67
N PRO A 651 -15.59 17.50 -15.37
CA PRO A 651 -16.30 18.59 -14.72
C PRO A 651 -15.45 19.85 -14.66
N SER A 652 -16.00 20.98 -15.11
CA SER A 652 -15.32 22.29 -15.02
C SER A 652 -15.02 22.70 -13.57
N SER A 653 -15.80 22.17 -12.61
CA SER A 653 -15.62 22.35 -11.18
C SER A 653 -14.31 21.77 -10.63
N LEU A 654 -13.64 20.86 -11.36
CA LEU A 654 -12.30 20.40 -11.00
C LEU A 654 -11.30 21.57 -10.87
N GLY A 655 -11.50 22.67 -11.61
CA GLY A 655 -10.70 23.88 -11.47
C GLY A 655 -10.76 24.54 -10.09
N ASN A 656 -11.68 24.14 -9.20
CA ASN A 656 -11.77 24.61 -7.82
C ASN A 656 -10.81 23.87 -6.87
N LEU A 657 -10.22 22.75 -7.32
CA LEU A 657 -9.31 21.92 -6.54
C LEU A 657 -7.90 22.53 -6.50
N ILE A 658 -7.75 23.63 -5.76
CA ILE A 658 -6.51 24.40 -5.71
C ILE A 658 -5.33 23.67 -5.06
N CYS A 659 -5.59 22.68 -4.20
CA CYS A 659 -4.58 21.83 -3.56
C CYS A 659 -4.20 20.59 -4.38
N LEU A 660 -4.78 20.39 -5.56
CA LEU A 660 -4.58 19.16 -6.31
C LEU A 660 -3.14 19.04 -6.80
N GLN A 661 -2.45 17.98 -6.41
CA GLN A 661 -1.05 17.69 -6.75
C GLN A 661 -0.95 16.66 -7.87
N THR A 662 -1.88 15.69 -7.92
CA THR A 662 -1.94 14.66 -8.97
C THR A 662 -3.35 14.58 -9.53
N LEU A 663 -3.46 14.72 -10.85
CA LEU A 663 -4.65 14.45 -11.64
C LEU A 663 -4.34 13.36 -12.67
N ASP A 664 -4.85 12.16 -12.45
CA ASP A 664 -4.76 11.05 -13.42
C ASP A 664 -6.12 10.81 -14.07
N PHE A 665 -6.31 11.43 -15.23
CA PHE A 665 -7.55 11.40 -16.00
C PHE A 665 -7.42 10.57 -17.28
N ARG A 666 -6.57 9.54 -17.26
CA ARG A 666 -6.39 8.59 -18.39
C ARG A 666 -7.57 7.64 -18.54
N VAL A 667 -8.74 8.20 -18.87
CA VAL A 667 -9.97 7.47 -19.15
C VAL A 667 -9.93 6.88 -20.57
N LYS A 668 -10.88 5.99 -20.86
CA LYS A 668 -10.97 5.32 -22.17
C LYS A 668 -11.75 6.14 -23.22
N ASN A 669 -12.61 7.06 -22.78
CA ASN A 669 -13.49 7.82 -23.66
C ASN A 669 -12.85 9.11 -24.17
N ASP A 670 -13.31 9.57 -25.34
CA ASP A 670 -13.03 10.90 -25.86
C ASP A 670 -13.74 11.96 -25.03
N LEU A 671 -12.98 12.82 -24.34
CA LEU A 671 -13.52 13.86 -23.47
C LEU A 671 -13.39 15.25 -24.07
N ASN A 672 -14.33 16.14 -23.72
CA ASN A 672 -14.11 17.58 -23.85
C ASN A 672 -13.49 18.13 -22.56
N ILE A 673 -12.27 18.65 -22.64
CA ILE A 673 -11.52 19.17 -21.50
C ILE A 673 -11.67 20.71 -21.47
N PRO A 674 -12.33 21.28 -20.45
CA PRO A 674 -12.44 22.72 -20.30
C PRO A 674 -11.10 23.33 -19.85
N ASN A 675 -10.87 24.59 -20.22
CA ASN A 675 -9.67 25.35 -19.84
C ASN A 675 -9.71 25.82 -18.36
N VAL A 676 -9.64 24.85 -17.44
CA VAL A 676 -9.69 25.09 -15.98
C VAL A 676 -8.46 24.55 -15.24
N ILE A 677 -7.63 23.74 -15.89
CA ILE A 677 -6.46 23.09 -15.29
C ILE A 677 -5.46 24.12 -14.74
N TRP A 678 -5.29 25.26 -15.42
CA TRP A 678 -4.43 26.37 -14.98
C TRP A 678 -4.74 26.90 -13.57
N LYS A 679 -5.93 26.64 -13.04
CA LYS A 679 -6.34 27.05 -11.69
C LYS A 679 -5.71 26.19 -10.59
N MET A 680 -5.29 24.97 -10.91
CA MET A 680 -4.70 23.99 -9.98
C MET A 680 -3.21 24.27 -9.77
N LYS A 681 -2.86 25.32 -9.03
CA LYS A 681 -1.46 25.80 -8.92
C LYS A 681 -0.50 24.81 -8.29
N GLU A 682 -0.99 23.94 -7.41
CA GLU A 682 -0.19 22.92 -6.73
C GLU A 682 0.07 21.65 -7.58
N LEU A 683 -0.40 21.62 -8.83
CA LEU A 683 -0.35 20.44 -9.67
C LEU A 683 1.08 20.07 -10.07
N ARG A 684 1.45 18.82 -9.77
CA ARG A 684 2.77 18.22 -10.05
C ARG A 684 2.71 17.14 -11.11
N HIS A 685 1.61 16.42 -11.18
CA HIS A 685 1.43 15.32 -12.12
C HIS A 685 0.09 15.43 -12.82
N LEU A 686 0.13 15.63 -14.14
CA LEU A 686 -1.02 15.69 -15.01
C LEU A 686 -0.96 14.57 -16.04
N TYR A 687 -1.97 13.70 -16.03
CA TYR A 687 -2.16 12.67 -17.05
C TYR A 687 -3.52 12.90 -17.72
N LEU A 688 -3.49 13.26 -19.00
CA LEU A 688 -4.69 13.48 -19.79
C LEU A 688 -5.15 12.18 -20.49
N PRO A 689 -6.42 12.09 -20.94
CA PRO A 689 -6.85 11.04 -21.85
C PRO A 689 -5.98 11.01 -23.10
N MET A 690 -5.79 9.82 -23.68
CA MET A 690 -5.01 9.68 -24.92
C MET A 690 -5.66 10.43 -26.11
N PHE A 691 -6.98 10.57 -26.07
CA PHE A 691 -7.81 11.27 -27.04
C PHE A 691 -8.76 12.20 -26.30
N TYR A 692 -8.74 13.48 -26.65
CA TYR A 692 -9.64 14.48 -26.09
C TYR A 692 -9.83 15.63 -27.08
N ARG A 693 -10.82 16.49 -26.81
CA ARG A 693 -11.05 17.77 -27.46
C ARG A 693 -10.95 18.87 -26.41
N ALA A 694 -10.49 20.04 -26.81
CA ALA A 694 -10.64 21.24 -25.99
C ALA A 694 -11.20 22.35 -26.89
N GLY A 695 -12.28 23.00 -26.44
CA GLY A 695 -12.88 24.11 -27.20
C GLY A 695 -12.02 25.37 -27.24
N VAL A 696 -11.01 25.46 -26.36
CA VAL A 696 -10.04 26.56 -26.27
C VAL A 696 -8.68 25.96 -25.89
N GLU A 697 -7.59 26.63 -26.29
CA GLU A 697 -6.24 26.26 -25.87
C GLU A 697 -6.12 26.15 -24.34
N LEU A 698 -5.58 25.01 -23.90
CA LEU A 698 -5.29 24.73 -22.51
C LEU A 698 -4.09 25.54 -22.08
N LYS A 699 -4.29 26.43 -21.11
CA LYS A 699 -3.21 27.24 -20.54
C LYS A 699 -2.47 26.43 -19.48
N LEU A 700 -1.16 26.24 -19.66
CA LEU A 700 -0.34 25.47 -18.71
C LEU A 700 0.83 26.26 -18.13
N SER A 701 1.23 27.37 -18.74
CA SER A 701 2.38 28.20 -18.33
C SER A 701 2.39 28.62 -16.87
N THR A 702 1.22 28.64 -16.23
CA THR A 702 1.08 29.04 -14.83
C THR A 702 1.25 27.90 -13.81
N LEU A 703 1.58 26.69 -14.25
CA LEU A 703 1.72 25.48 -13.43
C LEU A 703 3.20 25.21 -13.09
N GLY A 704 3.82 26.13 -12.35
CA GLY A 704 5.26 26.08 -12.07
C GLY A 704 5.76 24.84 -11.33
N HIS A 705 4.88 24.08 -10.64
CA HIS A 705 5.23 22.86 -9.92
C HIS A 705 5.13 21.57 -10.76
N LEU A 706 4.74 21.67 -12.03
CA LEU A 706 4.48 20.49 -12.86
C LEU A 706 5.77 19.70 -13.14
N GLN A 707 5.80 18.44 -12.71
CA GLN A 707 6.90 17.50 -12.89
C GLN A 707 6.59 16.42 -13.93
N THR A 708 5.31 16.11 -14.14
CA THR A 708 4.88 15.12 -15.14
C THR A 708 3.71 15.66 -15.94
N LEU A 709 3.89 15.63 -17.26
CA LEU A 709 2.85 15.93 -18.23
C LEU A 709 2.78 14.79 -19.24
N ASP A 710 1.67 14.06 -19.23
CA ASP A 710 1.46 12.88 -20.09
C ASP A 710 0.22 13.07 -20.97
N PHE A 711 0.35 12.67 -22.24
CA PHE A 711 -0.69 12.78 -23.27
C PHE A 711 -1.17 14.21 -23.58
N LEU A 712 -0.28 15.21 -23.54
CA LEU A 712 -0.63 16.55 -24.04
C LEU A 712 -0.74 16.53 -25.57
N SER A 713 -1.81 17.06 -26.15
CA SER A 713 -1.91 17.25 -27.60
C SER A 713 -1.50 18.67 -28.01
N SER A 714 -0.59 18.77 -28.99
CA SER A 714 -0.18 20.06 -29.58
C SER A 714 -1.32 20.78 -30.32
N LYS A 715 -2.44 20.09 -30.61
CA LYS A 715 -3.64 20.69 -31.21
C LYS A 715 -4.36 21.67 -30.29
N TYR A 716 -4.21 21.47 -28.97
CA TYR A 716 -5.03 22.13 -27.96
C TYR A 716 -4.18 22.88 -26.93
N CYS A 717 -2.89 23.11 -27.20
CA CYS A 717 -1.97 23.80 -26.31
C CYS A 717 -0.86 24.47 -27.12
N ASP A 718 -0.52 25.71 -26.79
CA ASP A 718 0.67 26.38 -27.30
C ASP A 718 1.91 25.75 -26.66
N LEU A 719 2.84 25.23 -27.48
CA LEU A 719 4.06 24.62 -26.97
C LEU A 719 4.94 25.61 -26.19
N LYS A 720 4.78 26.92 -26.40
CA LYS A 720 5.44 27.96 -25.57
C LYS A 720 5.02 27.90 -24.10
N ASP A 721 3.80 27.46 -23.80
CA ASP A 721 3.36 27.25 -22.42
C ASP A 721 4.17 26.12 -21.74
N VAL A 722 4.65 25.15 -22.52
CA VAL A 722 5.46 24.03 -22.00
C VAL A 722 6.89 24.50 -21.68
N ILE A 723 7.44 25.45 -22.46
CA ILE A 723 8.77 26.01 -22.24
C ILE A 723 8.88 26.68 -20.86
N GLY A 724 7.80 27.30 -20.37
CA GLY A 724 7.75 27.90 -19.04
C GLY A 724 7.76 26.91 -17.86
N LEU A 725 7.63 25.60 -18.12
CA LEU A 725 7.53 24.57 -17.07
C LEU A 725 8.91 24.03 -16.67
N THR A 726 9.60 24.79 -15.81
CA THR A 726 11.00 24.52 -15.42
C THR A 726 11.21 23.24 -14.60
N ASN A 727 10.15 22.66 -14.02
CA ASN A 727 10.22 21.49 -13.13
C ASN A 727 9.89 20.15 -13.81
N ILE A 728 9.65 20.14 -15.13
CA ILE A 728 9.24 18.94 -15.86
C ILE A 728 10.35 17.89 -15.89
N ARG A 729 10.01 16.69 -15.44
CA ARG A 729 10.89 15.50 -15.40
C ARG A 729 10.42 14.39 -16.35
N LYS A 730 9.12 14.39 -16.69
CA LYS A 730 8.54 13.49 -17.68
C LYS A 730 7.56 14.27 -18.56
N LEU A 731 7.83 14.29 -19.85
CA LEU A 731 7.02 14.95 -20.86
C LEU A 731 6.66 13.95 -21.95
N ASN A 732 5.37 13.87 -22.29
CA ASN A 732 4.89 13.11 -23.43
C ASN A 732 3.85 13.96 -24.16
N ILE A 733 4.21 14.38 -25.37
CA ILE A 733 3.41 15.24 -26.24
C ILE A 733 3.04 14.44 -27.49
N ARG A 734 1.76 14.50 -27.85
CA ARG A 734 1.24 14.01 -29.13
C ARG A 734 1.16 15.16 -30.12
N LEU A 735 1.94 15.05 -31.18
CA LEU A 735 1.94 16.00 -32.28
C LEU A 735 0.76 15.75 -33.22
N SER A 736 0.07 16.83 -33.61
CA SER A 736 -1.05 16.81 -34.56
C SER A 736 -0.71 17.47 -35.91
N SER A 737 0.48 18.05 -36.06
CA SER A 737 0.98 18.74 -37.27
C SER A 737 2.46 18.42 -37.50
N SER A 738 3.00 18.76 -38.69
CA SER A 738 4.42 18.63 -39.02
C SER A 738 5.30 19.44 -38.05
N LEU A 739 6.53 18.95 -37.83
CA LEU A 739 7.53 19.45 -36.87
C LEU A 739 8.07 20.87 -37.16
N GLU A 740 7.59 21.56 -38.21
CA GLU A 740 8.12 22.85 -38.67
C GLU A 740 7.89 24.01 -37.68
N ASN A 741 7.04 23.85 -36.68
CA ASN A 741 6.73 24.87 -35.66
C ASN A 741 7.54 24.71 -34.35
N LEU A 742 8.63 23.92 -34.34
CA LEU A 742 9.46 23.65 -33.15
C LEU A 742 10.85 24.32 -33.20
N GLU A 743 11.11 25.18 -34.18
CA GLU A 743 12.31 26.06 -34.22
C GLU A 743 12.23 27.25 -33.26
#